data_AF-A0A946JVX2-F1
#
_entry.id   AF-A0A946JVX2-F1
#
_cell.length_a   1.000
_cell.length_b   1.000
_cell.length_c   1.000
_cell.angle_alpha   90.00
_cell.angle_beta   90.00
_cell.angle_gamma   90.00
#
_symmetry.space_group_name_H-M   'P 1'
#
loop_
_entity.id
_entity.type
_entity.pdbx_description
1 polymer ?
#
loop_
_entity_poly.entity_id
_entity_poly.type
_entity_poly.pdbx_seq_one_letter_code
_entity_poly.pdbx_strand_id
1 'polypeptide(L)'
;MMTIRKISINLLLGFLFSAWLVGAPNSDAHIEIISESNAELHLQYNFENLNLHEIIINGEQYIQPQLMGMVHNQIKSMPDLPSLSTSIQIPIGKKAIFNIEVSNIEVFNKIDIPPSKGKMTRNIDPQDVDYTFNDMYKLDSNFPTKMVKIDSPLIFRGIKGNTINIVPFAYNPFQSTLTFYSTIDVHIQFVDDRIGTAPIQSKLTNPFTQVMDRFFINSSSSRYENIEDNGALVIITDDAYITPLQPLVDWKNMRGLHTQVHTTQLIGNTPELIKTFISEKYIEENISYVLLVGNTDQVSTFWPEPTIPSDPMYGYLDGDDAYPEVFVGRFSANSIDDVQIQVERVIRYERDMTSQAFWYNEGIGIASSQGDGQGDDGESDDVHMEIIREKLINYNYTNIDQAYDIYGTTPQQVYDAVNEGRGIINYAGHGSLNSWISSGFSIADINSLENVDRYPFIISVSCYTGASQFDLSMAETWLRANNSGNPTGAIAVAASSTLMQWAPPMECQDEFNDILTESYNDNQIFSFGGIFYNSTLKMIESYGDNGVQEAKFWHVYGDPSVMIRTDVPTTISANYSDVITIGQNSLNISVDQNGVVGTLSKNGELLTSNVAINGLISLPLSSVDLQIGMYDLVISGYNSVTHISEIEMIMPESGFMAINNISFNGENGSNHVNNGEDVLVSIDASNIGINELSSVQFELITEDVFILDFTESLSFENIIVNENILGELSFHVRNDTPDNHNAQVNLLITSGETQWVHPFVVEVNSPEIMISTSILTEDNEDGIWDLGEAATLSFVLSNIGSGSMNFPIQLNVEMDNSLALDLNDGYTIETLSFEDIHPVFLHFLSATDIPLGSELSIHIQLIELGCEEYCRELPELNLQFSIGNAPVLIWNPSLSSSSSTRLANYLMGQGFGSYDHIISEEIPNTANYHSAFVFLGIYPENYQLTQADAGAIVNILNRGGNVYLEGGDTWVFNEATDLHPYFHIQGISDGSADLISISGGENTFADGMTFTYEGAVNWIDRIAPLDGAQSLLNNVDPEYTTAVIYEDSSGYKTIGTSHELGGLTGDQFPDYVNGMINFFNFDAQDICSIGDINNDGMINILDVVRVVSIILNNGPQETVQEICASDINGDGDLNVMDVVLLVQGILQPNQ
;
A
#
# COMPACT_ATOMS: atom_id res chain seq x y z
N MET A 1 -48.99 -7.23 3.21
CA MET A 1 -48.22 -8.50 3.26
C MET A 1 -47.19 -8.50 2.12
N MET A 2 -46.46 -7.39 1.99
CA MET A 2 -45.58 -7.07 0.86
C MET A 2 -44.66 -5.92 1.31
N THR A 3 -43.83 -6.16 2.34
CA THR A 3 -42.97 -5.10 2.95
C THR A 3 -41.82 -5.66 3.81
N ILE A 4 -41.19 -6.78 3.42
CA ILE A 4 -39.98 -7.30 4.12
C ILE A 4 -38.84 -7.70 3.13
N ARG A 5 -39.04 -7.63 1.81
CA ARG A 5 -38.04 -8.06 0.79
C ARG A 5 -37.04 -6.99 0.30
N LYS A 6 -36.90 -5.86 0.99
CA LYS A 6 -36.01 -4.74 0.54
C LYS A 6 -34.81 -4.45 1.45
N ILE A 7 -34.69 -5.12 2.59
CA ILE A 7 -33.60 -4.84 3.55
C ILE A 7 -32.39 -5.76 3.29
N SER A 8 -32.60 -7.00 2.84
CA SER A 8 -31.52 -7.97 2.60
C SER A 8 -30.75 -7.79 1.28
N ILE A 9 -31.21 -6.91 0.37
CA ILE A 9 -30.49 -6.62 -0.89
C ILE A 9 -29.45 -5.50 -0.69
N ASN A 10 -29.62 -4.61 0.31
CA ASN A 10 -28.68 -3.51 0.55
C ASN A 10 -27.47 -3.92 1.42
N LEU A 11 -27.57 -4.98 2.23
CA LEU A 11 -26.40 -5.48 2.98
C LEU A 11 -25.44 -6.29 2.10
N LEU A 12 -25.94 -7.00 1.08
CA LEU A 12 -25.08 -7.73 0.13
C LEU A 12 -24.38 -6.80 -0.88
N LEU A 13 -24.95 -5.62 -1.16
CA LEU A 13 -24.35 -4.59 -2.00
C LEU A 13 -23.23 -3.81 -1.28
N GLY A 14 -23.20 -3.81 0.06
CA GLY A 14 -22.13 -3.19 0.85
C GLY A 14 -20.81 -3.96 0.83
N PHE A 15 -20.86 -5.30 0.79
CA PHE A 15 -19.66 -6.14 0.71
C PHE A 15 -19.05 -6.24 -0.70
N LEU A 16 -19.82 -5.92 -1.74
CA LEU A 16 -19.31 -5.86 -3.12
C LEU A 16 -18.64 -4.51 -3.45
N PHE A 17 -18.82 -3.48 -2.62
CA PHE A 17 -18.12 -2.20 -2.76
C PHE A 17 -16.74 -2.18 -2.07
N SER A 18 -16.48 -3.04 -1.09
CA SER A 18 -15.18 -3.09 -0.40
C SER A 18 -14.06 -3.69 -1.26
N ALA A 19 -14.38 -4.41 -2.33
CA ALA A 19 -13.40 -4.94 -3.28
C ALA A 19 -13.02 -3.94 -4.41
N TRP A 20 -13.64 -2.77 -4.45
CA TRP A 20 -13.31 -1.65 -5.37
C TRP A 20 -12.45 -0.57 -4.69
N LEU A 21 -11.88 -0.88 -3.52
CA LEU A 21 -11.16 0.06 -2.65
C LEU A 21 -9.71 -0.38 -2.37
N VAL A 22 -9.10 -1.11 -3.30
CA VAL A 22 -7.63 -1.15 -3.37
C VAL A 22 -7.21 0.03 -4.25
N GLY A 23 -7.16 1.23 -3.67
CA GLY A 23 -6.61 2.42 -4.34
C GLY A 23 -7.25 3.77 -3.98
N ALA A 24 -8.47 3.81 -3.43
CA ALA A 24 -9.00 5.08 -2.90
C ALA A 24 -8.76 5.15 -1.38
N PRO A 25 -8.26 6.28 -0.83
CA PRO A 25 -8.17 6.44 0.62
C PRO A 25 -9.58 6.28 1.21
N ASN A 26 -9.69 5.55 2.31
CA ASN A 26 -10.89 5.47 3.14
C ASN A 26 -11.32 6.90 3.51
N SER A 27 -12.22 7.51 2.76
CA SER A 27 -12.74 8.85 3.04
C SER A 27 -14.21 8.71 3.40
N ASP A 28 -14.62 9.31 4.52
CA ASP A 28 -16.02 9.36 4.94
C ASP A 28 -16.83 10.39 4.13
N ALA A 29 -16.17 11.09 3.20
CA ALA A 29 -16.77 12.05 2.29
C ALA A 29 -16.56 11.64 0.82
N HIS A 30 -17.65 11.62 0.06
CA HIS A 30 -17.67 11.31 -1.37
C HIS A 30 -18.33 12.42 -2.17
N ILE A 31 -17.80 12.68 -3.37
CA ILE A 31 -18.29 13.74 -4.26
C ILE A 31 -18.64 13.13 -5.61
N GLU A 32 -19.86 13.38 -6.09
CA GLU A 32 -20.34 12.89 -7.38
C GLU A 32 -20.69 14.06 -8.30
N ILE A 33 -20.28 13.97 -9.56
CA ILE A 33 -20.75 14.87 -10.63
C ILE A 33 -22.08 14.34 -11.16
N ILE A 34 -23.19 14.97 -10.76
CA ILE A 34 -24.53 14.60 -11.22
C ILE A 34 -24.78 15.06 -12.66
N SER A 35 -24.24 16.22 -13.03
CA SER A 35 -24.27 16.71 -14.42
C SER A 35 -23.20 17.76 -14.68
N GLU A 36 -22.64 17.76 -15.90
CA GLU A 36 -21.67 18.76 -16.35
C GLU A 36 -22.00 19.28 -17.76
N SER A 37 -21.85 20.59 -17.96
CA SER A 37 -21.77 21.23 -19.27
C SER A 37 -20.96 22.52 -19.21
N ASN A 38 -20.72 23.15 -20.36
CA ASN A 38 -20.10 24.49 -20.43
C ASN A 38 -20.98 25.63 -19.84
N ALA A 39 -22.22 25.33 -19.43
CA ALA A 39 -23.16 26.31 -18.85
C ALA A 39 -23.45 26.06 -17.36
N GLU A 40 -23.37 24.81 -16.90
CA GLU A 40 -23.71 24.41 -15.54
C GLU A 40 -22.94 23.18 -15.08
N LEU A 41 -22.73 23.07 -13.77
CA LEU A 41 -22.14 21.91 -13.09
C LEU A 41 -22.98 21.63 -11.84
N HIS A 42 -23.33 20.37 -11.59
CA HIS A 42 -24.03 19.94 -10.38
C HIS A 42 -23.18 18.89 -9.67
N LEU A 43 -22.73 19.25 -8.46
CA LEU A 43 -22.00 18.37 -7.56
C LEU A 43 -22.89 17.94 -6.41
N GLN A 44 -22.84 16.67 -6.03
CA GLN A 44 -23.44 16.16 -4.81
C GLN A 44 -22.35 15.67 -3.86
N TYR A 45 -22.41 16.15 -2.63
CA TYR A 45 -21.51 15.75 -1.55
C TYR A 45 -22.27 14.83 -0.59
N ASN A 46 -21.71 13.66 -0.33
CA ASN A 46 -22.25 12.66 0.58
C ASN A 46 -21.26 12.45 1.73
N PHE A 47 -21.77 12.48 2.96
CA PHE A 47 -20.98 12.32 4.18
C PHE A 47 -21.56 11.17 5.00
N GLU A 48 -20.72 10.18 5.31
CA GLU A 48 -21.09 8.94 5.99
C GLU A 48 -20.26 8.76 7.28
N ASN A 49 -20.58 7.75 8.11
CA ASN A 49 -19.79 7.34 9.27
C ASN A 49 -19.35 8.43 10.29
N LEU A 50 -20.16 9.48 10.50
CA LEU A 50 -19.86 10.53 11.48
C LEU A 50 -19.44 9.97 12.85
N ASN A 51 -18.19 10.22 13.23
CA ASN A 51 -17.65 9.89 14.54
C ASN A 51 -17.77 11.10 15.49
N LEU A 52 -18.07 10.84 16.75
CA LEU A 52 -18.22 11.84 17.80
C LEU A 52 -17.19 11.59 18.90
N HIS A 53 -16.04 12.25 18.79
CA HIS A 53 -14.91 12.08 19.69
C HIS A 53 -15.04 12.94 20.95
N GLU A 54 -14.77 12.36 22.12
CA GLU A 54 -14.90 13.05 23.41
C GLU A 54 -13.64 13.83 23.79
N ILE A 55 -13.79 15.08 24.20
CA ILE A 55 -12.71 15.93 24.72
C ILE A 55 -13.09 16.49 26.08
N ILE A 56 -12.20 16.36 27.07
CA ILE A 56 -12.39 16.94 28.41
C ILE A 56 -11.66 18.28 28.52
N ILE A 57 -12.40 19.36 28.77
CA ILE A 57 -11.85 20.70 28.98
C ILE A 57 -12.27 21.19 30.36
N ASN A 58 -11.30 21.44 31.26
CA ASN A 58 -11.54 21.88 32.63
C ASN A 58 -12.52 20.99 33.44
N GLY A 59 -12.59 19.69 33.11
CA GLY A 59 -13.50 18.72 33.74
C GLY A 59 -14.93 18.72 33.17
N GLU A 60 -15.19 19.50 32.12
CA GLU A 60 -16.43 19.46 31.35
C GLU A 60 -16.23 18.69 30.03
N GLN A 61 -17.25 17.95 29.62
CA GLN A 61 -17.24 17.10 28.43
C GLN A 61 -17.66 17.91 27.20
N TYR A 62 -16.85 17.81 26.14
CA TYR A 62 -17.10 18.35 24.82
C TYR A 62 -17.04 17.21 23.80
N ILE A 63 -17.72 17.36 22.67
CA ILE A 63 -17.76 16.37 21.60
C ILE A 63 -17.26 17.04 20.31
N GLN A 64 -16.21 16.52 19.72
CA GLN A 64 -15.66 16.95 18.44
C GLN A 64 -16.16 16.00 17.35
N PRO A 65 -16.89 16.49 16.33
CA PRO A 65 -17.28 15.66 15.19
C PRO A 65 -16.08 15.40 14.29
N GLN A 66 -15.87 14.15 13.91
CA GLN A 66 -14.79 13.70 13.03
C GLN A 66 -15.36 12.92 11.85
N LEU A 67 -14.81 13.19 10.68
CA LEU A 67 -15.07 12.51 9.41
C LEU A 67 -13.70 12.36 8.75
N MET A 68 -13.31 11.13 8.41
CA MET A 68 -12.00 10.85 7.82
C MET A 68 -11.85 11.58 6.48
N GLY A 69 -10.69 12.23 6.24
CA GLY A 69 -10.41 13.02 5.05
C GLY A 69 -11.00 14.44 5.07
N MET A 70 -11.42 14.95 6.23
CA MET A 70 -11.92 16.32 6.39
C MET A 70 -11.09 17.14 7.37
N VAL A 71 -10.79 18.38 6.99
CA VAL A 71 -9.90 19.25 7.76
C VAL A 71 -10.65 20.08 8.79
N HIS A 72 -10.19 20.01 10.04
CA HIS A 72 -10.66 20.84 11.16
C HIS A 72 -10.29 22.32 11.01
N ASN A 73 -11.24 23.21 11.26
CA ASN A 73 -10.99 24.64 11.05
C ASN A 73 -9.99 25.22 12.06
N GLN A 74 -9.08 26.05 11.57
CA GLN A 74 -8.01 26.65 12.38
C GLN A 74 -8.38 28.05 12.92
N ILE A 75 -9.68 28.32 13.13
CA ILE A 75 -10.18 29.61 13.64
C ILE A 75 -10.20 29.59 15.18
N LYS A 76 -9.14 30.14 15.78
CA LYS A 76 -8.97 30.17 17.24
C LYS A 76 -10.23 30.63 17.98
N SER A 77 -10.62 29.85 18.99
CA SER A 77 -11.74 30.07 19.90
C SER A 77 -13.15 29.93 19.33
N MET A 78 -13.29 29.62 18.03
CA MET A 78 -14.58 29.27 17.43
C MET A 78 -14.85 27.77 17.55
N PRO A 79 -16.11 27.30 17.46
CA PRO A 79 -16.41 25.87 17.45
C PRO A 79 -15.61 25.11 16.40
N ASP A 80 -14.98 24.03 16.83
CA ASP A 80 -14.18 23.19 15.97
C ASP A 80 -15.07 22.21 15.18
N LEU A 81 -15.15 22.46 13.88
CA LEU A 81 -15.97 21.74 12.92
C LEU A 81 -15.12 21.49 11.67
N PRO A 82 -15.11 20.25 11.14
CA PRO A 82 -14.34 19.91 9.96
C PRO A 82 -15.03 20.35 8.67
N SER A 83 -14.25 20.49 7.61
CA SER A 83 -14.67 20.95 6.29
C SER A 83 -13.99 20.16 5.18
N LEU A 84 -14.69 20.00 4.05
CA LEU A 84 -14.15 19.38 2.84
C LEU A 84 -13.97 20.44 1.76
N SER A 85 -12.82 20.43 1.09
CA SER A 85 -12.53 21.33 -0.03
C SER A 85 -12.48 20.59 -1.35
N THR A 86 -12.91 21.25 -2.42
CA THR A 86 -12.87 20.69 -3.79
C THR A 86 -12.73 21.79 -4.82
N SER A 87 -11.79 21.64 -5.74
CA SER A 87 -11.52 22.61 -6.79
C SER A 87 -12.24 22.25 -8.10
N ILE A 88 -12.83 23.27 -8.72
CA ILE A 88 -13.55 23.15 -9.99
C ILE A 88 -12.89 24.00 -11.08
N GLN A 89 -12.92 23.49 -12.31
CA GLN A 89 -12.56 24.23 -13.49
C GLN A 89 -13.72 25.13 -13.97
N ILE A 90 -13.40 26.37 -14.32
CA ILE A 90 -14.34 27.36 -14.85
C ILE A 90 -14.07 27.59 -16.34
N PRO A 91 -15.09 27.52 -17.21
CA PRO A 91 -14.91 27.80 -18.63
C PRO A 91 -14.36 29.22 -18.89
N ILE A 92 -13.53 29.34 -19.93
CA ILE A 92 -12.87 30.60 -20.30
C ILE A 92 -13.91 31.72 -20.51
N GLY A 93 -13.65 32.89 -19.93
CA GLY A 93 -14.53 34.05 -20.01
C GLY A 93 -15.81 33.93 -19.17
N LYS A 94 -15.89 32.94 -18.28
CA LYS A 94 -17.00 32.76 -17.34
C LYS A 94 -16.59 33.01 -15.89
N LYS A 95 -17.60 33.10 -15.03
CA LYS A 95 -17.54 33.02 -13.57
C LYS A 95 -18.65 32.12 -13.06
N ALA A 96 -18.44 31.50 -11.91
CA ALA A 96 -19.41 30.62 -11.27
C ALA A 96 -20.43 31.40 -10.40
N ILE A 97 -21.70 30.97 -10.43
CA ILE A 97 -22.75 31.36 -9.50
C ILE A 97 -23.28 30.09 -8.84
N PHE A 98 -23.33 30.06 -7.51
CA PHE A 98 -23.61 28.87 -6.74
C PHE A 98 -25.00 28.93 -6.11
N ASN A 99 -25.73 27.82 -6.15
CA ASN A 99 -26.98 27.57 -5.43
C ASN A 99 -26.83 26.27 -4.65
N ILE A 100 -27.19 26.28 -3.38
CA ILE A 100 -26.92 25.18 -2.45
C ILE A 100 -28.25 24.65 -1.92
N GLU A 101 -28.43 23.35 -1.98
CA GLU A 101 -29.55 22.63 -1.40
C GLU A 101 -28.99 21.59 -0.43
N VAL A 102 -29.64 21.43 0.72
CA VAL A 102 -29.22 20.46 1.75
C VAL A 102 -30.35 19.49 2.03
N SER A 103 -30.01 18.24 2.28
CA SER A 103 -30.98 17.19 2.62
C SER A 103 -30.39 16.24 3.66
N ASN A 104 -31.18 15.25 4.08
CA ASN A 104 -30.78 14.22 5.06
C ASN A 104 -30.16 14.80 6.36
N ILE A 105 -31.00 15.54 7.09
CA ILE A 105 -30.61 16.32 8.26
C ILE A 105 -30.74 15.49 9.54
N GLU A 106 -29.64 15.41 10.30
CA GLU A 106 -29.60 14.84 11.64
C GLU A 106 -29.37 15.93 12.68
N VAL A 107 -30.02 15.81 13.85
CA VAL A 107 -29.94 16.82 14.92
C VAL A 107 -29.58 16.16 16.23
N PHE A 108 -28.42 16.54 16.76
CA PHE A 108 -27.91 16.12 18.04
C PHE A 108 -28.15 17.20 19.08
N ASN A 109 -28.73 16.83 20.21
CA ASN A 109 -29.05 17.74 21.31
C ASN A 109 -28.17 17.46 22.52
N LYS A 110 -27.90 18.50 23.31
CA LYS A 110 -27.00 18.44 24.48
C LYS A 110 -25.58 18.04 24.08
N ILE A 111 -25.13 18.56 22.96
CA ILE A 111 -23.75 18.44 22.49
C ILE A 111 -23.10 19.82 22.59
N ASP A 112 -21.95 19.87 23.24
CA ASP A 112 -21.10 21.05 23.30
C ASP A 112 -19.83 20.80 22.49
N ILE A 113 -19.58 21.64 21.50
CA ILE A 113 -18.44 21.51 20.57
C ILE A 113 -17.23 22.24 21.16
N PRO A 114 -16.05 21.61 21.24
CA PRO A 114 -14.86 22.26 21.77
C PRO A 114 -14.44 23.42 20.86
N PRO A 115 -13.79 24.47 21.39
CA PRO A 115 -13.27 25.54 20.55
C PRO A 115 -11.98 25.09 19.89
N SER A 116 -11.75 25.50 18.64
CA SER A 116 -10.47 25.31 17.96
C SER A 116 -9.36 26.07 18.70
N LYS A 117 -8.21 25.41 18.91
CA LYS A 117 -6.99 26.06 19.43
C LYS A 117 -6.41 27.07 18.41
N GLY A 118 -6.84 26.96 17.15
CA GLY A 118 -6.40 27.75 16.02
C GLY A 118 -5.07 27.27 15.46
N LYS A 119 -4.57 27.98 14.45
CA LYS A 119 -3.28 27.64 13.86
C LYS A 119 -2.13 27.73 14.86
N MET A 120 -1.25 26.72 14.82
CA MET A 120 -0.07 26.64 15.66
C MET A 120 1.11 26.14 14.85
N THR A 121 2.27 26.76 15.09
CA THR A 121 3.54 26.34 14.53
C THR A 121 4.21 25.29 15.41
N ARG A 122 5.01 24.42 14.82
CA ARG A 122 5.64 23.27 15.49
C ARG A 122 6.50 23.66 16.68
N ASN A 123 7.03 24.88 16.77
CA ASN A 123 7.74 25.35 17.96
C ASN A 123 6.86 25.57 19.21
N ILE A 124 5.56 25.26 19.14
CA ILE A 124 4.59 25.32 20.22
C ILE A 124 4.06 23.90 20.42
N ASP A 125 4.18 23.37 21.63
CA ASP A 125 3.56 22.10 22.02
C ASP A 125 2.03 22.29 22.11
N PRO A 126 1.21 21.58 21.30
CA PRO A 126 -0.24 21.71 21.33
C PRO A 126 -0.86 21.40 22.70
N GLN A 127 -0.23 20.56 23.53
CA GLN A 127 -0.73 20.18 24.85
C GLN A 127 -0.61 21.32 25.88
N ASP A 128 0.35 22.23 25.70
CA ASP A 128 0.56 23.39 26.56
C ASP A 128 -0.40 24.57 26.26
N VAL A 129 -1.22 24.46 25.21
CA VAL A 129 -2.12 25.53 24.77
C VAL A 129 -3.52 25.32 25.31
N ASP A 130 -3.91 26.21 26.23
CA ASP A 130 -5.25 26.25 26.79
C ASP A 130 -6.33 26.53 25.73
N TYR A 131 -7.47 25.84 25.86
CA TYR A 131 -8.70 26.16 25.14
C TYR A 131 -9.26 27.51 25.58
N THR A 132 -9.60 28.37 24.63
CA THR A 132 -10.24 29.66 24.87
C THR A 132 -11.55 29.77 24.10
N PHE A 133 -12.59 30.32 24.72
CA PHE A 133 -13.94 30.37 24.14
C PHE A 133 -14.29 31.78 23.65
N ASN A 134 -14.72 31.91 22.39
CA ASN A 134 -15.22 33.16 21.84
C ASN A 134 -16.59 33.53 22.46
N ASP A 135 -16.96 34.81 22.43
CA ASP A 135 -18.29 35.27 22.85
C ASP A 135 -19.44 34.67 22.03
N MET A 136 -19.16 34.14 20.82
CA MET A 136 -20.11 33.37 20.02
C MET A 136 -20.75 32.21 20.78
N TYR A 137 -20.02 31.57 21.71
CA TYR A 137 -20.55 30.50 22.56
C TYR A 137 -21.74 30.94 23.44
N LYS A 138 -21.98 32.24 23.56
CA LYS A 138 -23.09 32.82 24.35
C LYS A 138 -24.25 33.29 23.46
N LEU A 139 -24.14 33.16 22.14
CA LEU A 139 -25.13 33.64 21.17
C LEU A 139 -26.08 32.51 20.76
N ASP A 140 -27.37 32.83 20.70
CA ASP A 140 -28.40 31.97 20.10
C ASP A 140 -28.37 32.10 18.57
N SER A 141 -27.32 31.57 17.97
CA SER A 141 -27.07 31.61 16.52
C SER A 141 -26.17 30.46 16.08
N ASN A 142 -26.37 29.99 14.84
CA ASN A 142 -25.58 28.88 14.29
C ASN A 142 -24.17 29.32 13.82
N PHE A 143 -23.21 28.43 13.99
CA PHE A 143 -21.86 28.46 13.41
C PHE A 143 -21.62 27.22 12.53
N PRO A 144 -20.98 27.36 11.36
CA PRO A 144 -20.69 28.63 10.69
C PRO A 144 -21.97 29.32 10.20
N THR A 145 -21.89 30.61 9.91
CA THR A 145 -23.04 31.36 9.35
C THR A 145 -23.36 31.01 7.90
N LYS A 146 -22.40 30.40 7.20
CA LYS A 146 -22.52 29.85 5.85
C LYS A 146 -21.85 28.49 5.83
N MET A 147 -22.55 27.47 5.33
CA MET A 147 -22.01 26.11 5.18
C MET A 147 -21.03 26.00 4.03
N VAL A 148 -21.18 26.83 2.99
CA VAL A 148 -20.29 26.83 1.82
C VAL A 148 -19.53 28.15 1.76
N LYS A 149 -18.22 28.05 1.71
CA LYS A 149 -17.28 29.12 1.40
C LYS A 149 -16.71 28.87 0.00
N ILE A 150 -16.59 29.92 -0.78
CA ILE A 150 -15.97 29.87 -2.10
C ILE A 150 -14.77 30.78 -2.03
N ASP A 151 -13.60 30.26 -2.38
CA ASP A 151 -12.37 31.02 -2.35
C ASP A 151 -12.22 31.90 -3.59
N SER A 152 -11.23 32.78 -3.55
CA SER A 152 -10.89 33.62 -4.71
C SER A 152 -10.63 32.75 -5.94
N PRO A 153 -10.98 33.21 -7.16
CA PRO A 153 -10.61 32.47 -8.37
C PRO A 153 -9.11 32.26 -8.44
N LEU A 154 -8.71 31.04 -8.80
CA LEU A 154 -7.32 30.66 -9.04
C LEU A 154 -7.05 30.59 -10.55
N ILE A 155 -5.79 30.78 -10.94
CA ILE A 155 -5.28 30.49 -12.26
C ILE A 155 -4.13 29.49 -12.12
N PHE A 156 -4.20 28.39 -12.85
CA PHE A 156 -3.16 27.39 -12.87
C PHE A 156 -2.88 26.98 -14.32
N ARG A 157 -1.70 27.33 -14.84
CA ARG A 157 -1.27 27.10 -16.24
C ARG A 157 -2.34 27.41 -17.30
N GLY A 158 -2.96 28.58 -17.20
CA GLY A 158 -3.95 29.06 -18.17
C GLY A 158 -5.39 28.59 -17.90
N ILE A 159 -5.60 27.76 -16.87
CA ILE A 159 -6.90 27.27 -16.44
C ILE A 159 -7.39 28.12 -15.27
N LYS A 160 -8.63 28.62 -15.37
CA LYS A 160 -9.30 29.33 -14.28
C LYS A 160 -10.11 28.36 -13.45
N GLY A 161 -10.03 28.47 -12.12
CA GLY A 161 -10.79 27.63 -11.20
C GLY A 161 -11.36 28.38 -9.99
N ASN A 162 -12.12 27.66 -9.18
CA ASN A 162 -12.52 28.07 -7.83
C ASN A 162 -12.47 26.86 -6.90
N THR A 163 -12.02 27.05 -5.67
CA THR A 163 -12.14 26.05 -4.60
C THR A 163 -13.42 26.29 -3.80
N ILE A 164 -14.19 25.22 -3.60
CA ILE A 164 -15.42 25.18 -2.81
C ILE A 164 -15.07 24.49 -1.49
N ASN A 165 -15.33 25.14 -0.37
CA ASN A 165 -15.14 24.58 0.97
C ASN A 165 -16.51 24.41 1.64
N ILE A 166 -16.82 23.19 2.06
CA ILE A 166 -18.10 22.77 2.62
C ILE A 166 -17.94 22.31 4.06
N VAL A 167 -18.71 22.92 4.96
CA VAL A 167 -18.88 22.50 6.35
C VAL A 167 -20.25 21.83 6.48
N PRO A 168 -20.33 20.50 6.62
CA PRO A 168 -21.61 19.78 6.68
C PRO A 168 -22.27 19.86 8.06
N PHE A 169 -21.98 20.91 8.82
CA PHE A 169 -22.44 21.10 10.19
C PHE A 169 -23.00 22.51 10.42
N ALA A 170 -23.97 22.60 11.31
CA ALA A 170 -24.39 23.86 11.92
C ALA A 170 -24.57 23.67 13.44
N TYR A 171 -23.77 24.37 14.23
CA TYR A 171 -23.78 24.29 15.69
C TYR A 171 -24.35 25.55 16.33
N ASN A 172 -25.35 25.41 17.19
CA ASN A 172 -25.86 26.47 18.06
C ASN A 172 -25.36 26.25 19.50
N PRO A 173 -24.40 27.06 19.99
CA PRO A 173 -23.84 26.87 21.32
C PRO A 173 -24.78 27.25 22.46
N PHE A 174 -25.70 28.21 22.28
CA PHE A 174 -26.67 28.57 23.32
C PHE A 174 -27.71 27.46 23.55
N GLN A 175 -28.02 26.70 22.50
CA GLN A 175 -28.97 25.58 22.55
C GLN A 175 -28.29 24.22 22.79
N SER A 176 -26.96 24.17 22.72
CA SER A 176 -26.16 22.93 22.71
C SER A 176 -26.70 21.94 21.67
N THR A 177 -26.89 22.42 20.44
CA THR A 177 -27.46 21.64 19.33
C THR A 177 -26.52 21.64 18.12
N LEU A 178 -26.10 20.46 17.68
CA LEU A 178 -25.36 20.23 16.44
C LEU A 178 -26.34 19.69 15.38
N THR A 179 -26.35 20.29 14.20
CA THR A 179 -27.08 19.80 13.03
C THR A 179 -26.05 19.29 12.02
N PHE A 180 -26.23 18.06 11.54
CA PHE A 180 -25.40 17.42 10.53
C PHE A 180 -26.20 17.26 9.23
N TYR A 181 -25.55 17.53 8.09
CA TYR A 181 -26.12 17.42 6.76
C TYR A 181 -25.36 16.34 6.00
N SER A 182 -25.91 15.12 5.95
CA SER A 182 -25.24 13.99 5.28
C SER A 182 -25.26 14.10 3.74
N THR A 183 -26.09 14.96 3.17
CA THR A 183 -26.08 15.25 1.73
C THR A 183 -26.21 16.75 1.44
N ILE A 184 -25.30 17.26 0.60
CA ILE A 184 -25.29 18.67 0.14
C ILE A 184 -25.19 18.71 -1.39
N ASP A 185 -26.18 19.30 -2.04
CA ASP A 185 -26.20 19.54 -3.48
C ASP A 185 -25.72 20.97 -3.79
N VAL A 186 -24.73 21.08 -4.66
CA VAL A 186 -24.16 22.34 -5.13
C VAL A 186 -24.39 22.47 -6.64
N HIS A 187 -25.32 23.35 -7.00
CA HIS A 187 -25.61 23.72 -8.39
C HIS A 187 -24.83 24.97 -8.78
N ILE A 188 -24.05 24.88 -9.84
CA ILE A 188 -23.13 25.91 -10.30
C ILE A 188 -23.56 26.34 -11.71
N GLN A 189 -23.74 27.64 -11.91
CA GLN A 189 -24.02 28.25 -13.21
C GLN A 189 -22.84 29.08 -13.69
N PHE A 190 -22.36 28.82 -14.91
CA PHE A 190 -21.28 29.57 -15.54
C PHE A 190 -21.83 30.73 -16.37
N VAL A 191 -21.63 31.96 -15.87
CA VAL A 191 -22.11 33.20 -16.53
C VAL A 191 -20.94 34.03 -17.05
N ASP A 192 -21.20 34.88 -18.06
CA ASP A 192 -20.15 35.73 -18.65
C ASP A 192 -19.45 36.61 -17.61
N ASP A 193 -18.11 36.52 -17.59
CA ASP A 193 -17.24 37.38 -16.81
C ASP A 193 -16.71 38.52 -17.67
N ARG A 194 -17.36 39.69 -17.55
CA ARG A 194 -17.00 40.90 -18.33
C ARG A 194 -15.89 41.74 -17.69
N ILE A 195 -15.31 41.28 -16.58
CA ILE A 195 -14.38 42.05 -15.75
C ILE A 195 -13.04 41.31 -15.56
N GLY A 196 -13.03 39.97 -15.66
CA GLY A 196 -11.80 39.16 -15.51
C GLY A 196 -10.77 39.36 -16.62
N THR A 197 -9.49 39.33 -16.24
CA THR A 197 -8.35 39.19 -17.14
C THR A 197 -8.30 37.77 -17.70
N ALA A 198 -7.93 37.63 -18.97
CA ALA A 198 -7.72 36.31 -19.57
C ALA A 198 -6.41 35.71 -19.04
N PRO A 199 -6.39 34.42 -18.67
CA PRO A 199 -5.17 33.73 -18.27
C PRO A 199 -4.11 33.76 -19.38
N ILE A 200 -2.84 33.77 -18.97
CA ILE A 200 -1.70 33.53 -19.85
C ILE A 200 -1.83 32.10 -20.41
N GLN A 201 -1.87 31.98 -21.73
CA GLN A 201 -1.97 30.69 -22.41
C GLN A 201 -0.56 30.15 -22.67
N SER A 202 -0.27 28.97 -22.11
CA SER A 202 0.91 28.15 -22.44
C SER A 202 0.41 26.73 -22.71
N LYS A 203 1.16 25.94 -23.48
CA LYS A 203 0.77 24.55 -23.72
C LYS A 203 0.99 23.72 -22.46
N LEU A 204 0.09 22.78 -22.22
CA LEU A 204 0.18 21.90 -21.07
C LEU A 204 1.16 20.76 -21.40
N THR A 205 2.20 20.64 -20.58
CA THR A 205 3.23 19.60 -20.68
C THR A 205 2.84 18.39 -19.82
N ASN A 206 3.40 17.22 -20.11
CA ASN A 206 3.04 15.96 -19.44
C ASN A 206 3.02 16.05 -17.89
N PRO A 207 4.01 16.67 -17.22
CA PRO A 207 4.03 16.79 -15.75
C PRO A 207 2.86 17.57 -15.15
N PHE A 208 2.11 18.32 -15.96
CA PHE A 208 0.95 19.09 -15.51
C PHE A 208 -0.37 18.52 -16.03
N THR A 209 -0.39 17.83 -17.18
CA THR A 209 -1.62 17.24 -17.72
C THR A 209 -2.31 16.33 -16.70
N GLN A 210 -1.55 15.41 -16.11
CA GLN A 210 -2.11 14.45 -15.15
C GLN A 210 -2.50 15.12 -13.81
N VAL A 211 -1.91 16.28 -13.50
CA VAL A 211 -2.24 17.08 -12.31
C VAL A 211 -3.58 17.76 -12.47
N MET A 212 -3.88 18.27 -13.66
CA MET A 212 -5.12 18.99 -13.91
C MET A 212 -6.33 18.09 -13.70
N ASP A 213 -6.23 16.82 -14.07
CA ASP A 213 -7.30 15.85 -13.93
C ASP A 213 -7.55 15.43 -12.48
N ARG A 214 -6.51 15.47 -11.64
CA ARG A 214 -6.66 15.22 -10.18
C ARG A 214 -7.15 16.45 -9.43
N PHE A 215 -6.54 17.60 -9.70
CA PHE A 215 -6.79 18.82 -8.95
C PHE A 215 -8.20 19.39 -9.23
N PHE A 216 -8.69 19.29 -10.47
CA PHE A 216 -10.04 19.73 -10.80
C PHE A 216 -10.98 18.55 -10.96
N ILE A 217 -12.00 18.45 -10.10
CA ILE A 217 -12.97 17.34 -10.15
C ILE A 217 -13.70 17.24 -11.50
N ASN A 218 -13.88 18.36 -12.21
CA ASN A 218 -14.55 18.45 -13.51
C ASN A 218 -13.57 18.81 -14.65
N SER A 219 -12.38 18.22 -14.63
CA SER A 219 -11.40 18.43 -15.70
C SER A 219 -11.94 17.95 -17.05
N SER A 220 -11.50 18.59 -18.13
CA SER A 220 -11.78 18.12 -19.48
C SER A 220 -10.65 18.52 -20.42
N SER A 221 -10.02 17.53 -21.05
CA SER A 221 -8.95 17.71 -22.04
C SER A 221 -9.34 18.57 -23.24
N SER A 222 -10.64 18.68 -23.53
CA SER A 222 -11.17 19.55 -24.60
C SER A 222 -10.98 21.06 -24.35
N ARG A 223 -10.53 21.46 -23.15
CA ARG A 223 -10.46 22.86 -22.71
C ARG A 223 -9.06 23.47 -22.80
N TYR A 224 -8.04 22.73 -23.25
CA TYR A 224 -6.65 23.20 -23.35
C TYR A 224 -5.86 22.51 -24.49
N GLU A 225 -4.72 23.09 -24.89
CA GLU A 225 -3.82 22.51 -25.92
C GLU A 225 -2.65 21.79 -25.23
N ASN A 226 -2.59 20.47 -25.39
CA ASN A 226 -1.53 19.62 -24.85
C ASN A 226 -0.33 19.52 -25.79
N ILE A 227 0.85 19.31 -25.22
CA ILE A 227 2.03 18.80 -25.92
C ILE A 227 2.53 17.54 -25.21
N GLU A 228 2.88 16.52 -26.00
CA GLU A 228 3.47 15.27 -25.53
C GLU A 228 4.98 15.45 -25.26
N ASP A 229 5.30 16.43 -24.41
CA ASP A 229 6.67 16.76 -23.99
C ASP A 229 6.63 17.07 -22.47
N ASN A 230 7.72 16.75 -21.78
CA ASN A 230 7.93 17.09 -20.38
C ASN A 230 8.20 18.58 -20.15
N GLY A 231 8.43 19.35 -21.23
CA GLY A 231 8.77 20.76 -21.19
C GLY A 231 10.25 20.99 -20.84
N ALA A 232 10.74 22.19 -21.13
CA ALA A 232 12.16 22.49 -20.96
C ALA A 232 12.57 22.83 -19.51
N LEU A 233 13.86 22.63 -19.21
CA LEU A 233 14.54 23.06 -17.99
C LEU A 233 15.36 24.33 -18.25
N VAL A 234 15.08 25.38 -17.49
CA VAL A 234 15.86 26.63 -17.51
C VAL A 234 16.72 26.72 -16.26
N ILE A 235 18.05 26.76 -16.46
CA ILE A 235 19.03 26.96 -15.39
C ILE A 235 19.39 28.45 -15.32
N ILE A 236 19.23 29.08 -14.15
CA ILE A 236 19.59 30.48 -13.90
C ILE A 236 20.73 30.52 -12.90
N THR A 237 21.87 31.13 -13.28
CA THR A 237 23.10 31.03 -12.50
C THR A 237 23.99 32.28 -12.55
N ASP A 238 25.02 32.33 -11.71
CA ASP A 238 26.12 33.30 -11.86
C ASP A 238 27.08 32.86 -12.98
N ASP A 239 27.66 33.82 -13.71
CA ASP A 239 28.61 33.58 -14.81
C ASP A 239 29.76 32.63 -14.41
N ALA A 240 30.18 32.63 -13.13
CA ALA A 240 31.25 31.78 -12.63
C ALA A 240 30.93 30.27 -12.67
N TYR A 241 29.64 29.90 -12.69
CA TYR A 241 29.20 28.50 -12.59
C TYR A 241 28.80 27.85 -13.93
N ILE A 242 28.88 28.57 -15.06
CA ILE A 242 28.55 28.02 -16.38
C ILE A 242 29.38 26.76 -16.69
N THR A 243 30.70 26.83 -16.46
CA THR A 243 31.60 25.70 -16.76
C THR A 243 31.32 24.45 -15.91
N PRO A 244 31.21 24.52 -14.57
CA PRO A 244 30.85 23.34 -13.78
C PRO A 244 29.43 22.81 -14.04
N LEU A 245 28.53 23.61 -14.61
CA LEU A 245 27.17 23.16 -14.99
C LEU A 245 27.10 22.43 -16.32
N GLN A 246 28.06 22.63 -17.23
CA GLN A 246 28.00 22.06 -18.58
C GLN A 246 27.71 20.54 -18.61
N PRO A 247 28.33 19.70 -17.75
CA PRO A 247 28.02 18.26 -17.73
C PRO A 247 26.56 17.94 -17.41
N LEU A 248 25.90 18.76 -16.57
CA LEU A 248 24.48 18.59 -16.27
C LEU A 248 23.63 18.94 -17.49
N VAL A 249 23.95 20.05 -18.17
CA VAL A 249 23.24 20.50 -19.38
C VAL A 249 23.32 19.44 -20.46
N ASP A 250 24.53 18.94 -20.73
CA ASP A 250 24.78 17.90 -21.71
C ASP A 250 23.98 16.65 -21.36
N TRP A 251 24.04 16.21 -20.10
CA TRP A 251 23.29 15.04 -19.63
C TRP A 251 21.78 15.20 -19.78
N LYS A 252 21.20 16.34 -19.33
CA LYS A 252 19.75 16.58 -19.43
C LYS A 252 19.28 16.57 -20.88
N ASN A 253 20.04 17.20 -21.79
CA ASN A 253 19.76 17.14 -23.22
C ASN A 253 19.89 15.71 -23.78
N MET A 254 20.93 14.97 -23.38
CA MET A 254 21.15 13.59 -23.82
C MET A 254 20.02 12.65 -23.38
N ARG A 255 19.40 12.85 -22.21
CA ARG A 255 18.24 12.06 -21.76
C ARG A 255 16.88 12.57 -22.25
N GLY A 256 16.85 13.57 -23.14
CA GLY A 256 15.62 14.07 -23.75
C GLY A 256 14.95 15.24 -23.03
N LEU A 257 15.60 15.90 -22.06
CA LEU A 257 15.10 17.11 -21.41
C LEU A 257 15.83 18.35 -21.94
N HIS A 258 15.17 19.09 -22.84
CA HIS A 258 15.75 20.32 -23.40
C HIS A 258 16.14 21.30 -22.29
N THR A 259 17.43 21.63 -22.21
CA THR A 259 18.01 22.38 -21.10
C THR A 259 18.85 23.56 -21.58
N GLN A 260 18.60 24.73 -20.99
CA GLN A 260 19.30 25.98 -21.30
C GLN A 260 19.88 26.62 -20.04
N VAL A 261 21.05 27.26 -20.17
CA VAL A 261 21.69 28.03 -19.09
C VAL A 261 21.64 29.51 -19.41
N HIS A 262 21.16 30.29 -18.45
CA HIS A 262 21.14 31.74 -18.49
C HIS A 262 21.77 32.33 -17.25
N THR A 263 22.39 33.50 -17.40
CA THR A 263 23.12 34.10 -16.30
C THR A 263 22.47 35.36 -15.76
N THR A 264 22.67 35.61 -14.47
CA THR A 264 22.20 36.83 -13.80
C THR A 264 22.88 38.09 -14.33
N GLN A 265 24.03 37.98 -15.00
CA GLN A 265 24.64 39.11 -15.73
C GLN A 265 23.81 39.51 -16.97
N LEU A 266 23.20 38.54 -17.66
CA LEU A 266 22.36 38.79 -18.83
C LEU A 266 20.94 39.21 -18.44
N ILE A 267 20.36 38.55 -17.45
CA ILE A 267 18.97 38.77 -16.99
C ILE A 267 18.86 40.00 -16.07
N GLY A 268 19.88 40.22 -15.24
CA GLY A 268 19.82 41.05 -14.04
C GLY A 268 19.51 40.22 -12.79
N ASN A 269 20.09 40.62 -11.65
CA ASN A 269 20.02 39.87 -10.39
C ASN A 269 19.06 40.50 -9.38
N THR A 270 17.83 40.81 -9.79
CA THR A 270 16.75 41.14 -8.84
C THR A 270 15.62 40.13 -9.00
N PRO A 271 14.85 39.83 -7.93
CA PRO A 271 13.81 38.82 -8.00
C PRO A 271 12.75 39.12 -9.07
N GLU A 272 12.41 40.39 -9.27
CA GLU A 272 11.45 40.81 -10.28
C GLU A 272 11.96 40.59 -11.71
N LEU A 273 13.24 40.82 -11.98
CA LEU A 273 13.85 40.60 -13.30
C LEU A 273 13.94 39.11 -13.63
N ILE A 274 14.36 38.30 -12.66
CA ILE A 274 14.43 36.85 -12.79
C ILE A 274 13.03 36.27 -13.04
N LYS A 275 12.01 36.68 -12.26
CA LYS A 275 10.62 36.22 -12.45
C LYS A 275 10.04 36.64 -13.80
N THR A 276 10.35 37.86 -14.26
CA THR A 276 9.93 38.33 -15.60
C THR A 276 10.53 37.44 -16.68
N PHE A 277 11.83 37.13 -16.59
CA PHE A 277 12.50 36.25 -17.53
C PHE A 277 11.91 34.83 -17.53
N ILE A 278 11.59 34.26 -16.37
CA ILE A 278 10.92 32.96 -16.26
C ILE A 278 9.53 33.01 -16.93
N SER A 279 8.77 34.09 -16.71
CA SER A 279 7.45 34.28 -17.34
C SER A 279 7.56 34.35 -18.87
N GLU A 280 8.58 35.02 -19.41
CA GLU A 280 8.86 35.06 -20.86
C GLU A 280 9.16 33.65 -21.40
N LYS A 281 10.03 32.88 -20.73
CA LYS A 281 10.35 31.50 -21.10
C LYS A 281 9.15 30.55 -21.00
N TYR A 282 8.29 30.73 -20.01
CA TYR A 282 7.04 29.96 -19.86
C TYR A 282 6.09 30.15 -21.04
N ILE A 283 6.02 31.36 -21.59
CA ILE A 283 5.19 31.68 -22.77
C ILE A 283 5.84 31.19 -24.07
N GLU A 284 7.15 31.39 -24.21
CA GLU A 284 7.86 31.12 -25.48
C GLU A 284 8.24 29.65 -25.67
N GLU A 285 8.55 28.93 -24.59
CA GLU A 285 9.16 27.60 -24.64
C GLU A 285 8.42 26.54 -23.81
N ASN A 286 7.27 26.88 -23.20
CA ASN A 286 6.46 25.98 -22.37
C ASN A 286 7.28 25.27 -21.27
N ILE A 287 8.22 25.99 -20.63
CA ILE A 287 9.07 25.40 -19.59
C ILE A 287 8.23 24.78 -18.46
N SER A 288 8.76 23.70 -17.90
CA SER A 288 8.18 23.03 -16.72
C SER A 288 9.06 23.19 -15.50
N TYR A 289 10.37 23.40 -15.69
CA TYR A 289 11.36 23.36 -14.61
C TYR A 289 12.27 24.60 -14.63
N VAL A 290 12.58 25.10 -13.45
CA VAL A 290 13.58 26.16 -13.23
C VAL A 290 14.56 25.70 -12.15
N LEU A 291 15.86 25.69 -12.47
CA LEU A 291 16.92 25.42 -11.51
C LEU A 291 17.74 26.68 -11.25
N LEU A 292 17.68 27.17 -10.01
CA LEU A 292 18.50 28.29 -9.54
C LEU A 292 19.85 27.74 -9.05
N VAL A 293 20.97 28.25 -9.56
CA VAL A 293 22.31 27.75 -9.17
C VAL A 293 23.16 28.88 -8.62
N GLY A 294 23.41 28.80 -7.31
CA GLY A 294 24.10 29.80 -6.51
C GLY A 294 23.34 30.12 -5.23
N ASN A 295 24.00 30.79 -4.28
CA ASN A 295 23.36 31.29 -3.08
C ASN A 295 22.52 32.55 -3.38
N THR A 296 21.76 33.05 -2.40
CA THR A 296 20.78 34.14 -2.55
C THR A 296 21.40 35.51 -2.91
N ASP A 297 22.71 35.68 -2.76
CA ASP A 297 23.45 36.86 -3.23
C ASP A 297 23.88 36.77 -4.69
N GLN A 298 24.11 35.55 -5.19
CA GLN A 298 24.53 35.24 -6.57
C GLN A 298 23.33 35.10 -7.52
N VAL A 299 22.28 34.43 -7.05
CA VAL A 299 20.97 34.33 -7.71
C VAL A 299 19.92 34.72 -6.68
N SER A 300 19.44 35.96 -6.79
CA SER A 300 18.49 36.57 -5.85
C SER A 300 17.23 35.73 -5.63
N THR A 301 16.52 36.00 -4.54
CA THR A 301 15.25 35.34 -4.14
C THR A 301 14.25 36.36 -3.61
N PHE A 302 12.97 36.01 -3.55
CA PHE A 302 11.96 36.86 -2.93
C PHE A 302 12.05 36.84 -1.40
N TRP A 303 11.66 37.95 -0.78
CA TRP A 303 11.61 38.13 0.68
C TRP A 303 10.21 38.64 1.10
N PRO A 304 9.16 37.81 0.94
CA PRO A 304 7.78 38.22 1.25
C PRO A 304 7.60 38.57 2.73
N GLU A 305 8.40 37.97 3.61
CA GLU A 305 8.53 38.35 5.01
C GLU A 305 9.95 38.84 5.31
N PRO A 306 10.14 39.72 6.31
CA PRO A 306 11.47 40.18 6.69
C PRO A 306 12.38 39.00 6.99
N THR A 307 13.49 38.88 6.25
CA THR A 307 14.53 37.85 6.43
C THR A 307 14.13 36.40 6.13
N ILE A 308 12.95 36.15 5.56
CA ILE A 308 12.53 34.80 5.16
C ILE A 308 12.51 34.71 3.62
N PRO A 309 13.37 33.88 2.99
CA PRO A 309 13.46 33.73 1.55
C PRO A 309 12.33 32.83 1.01
N SER A 310 12.01 33.02 -0.27
CA SER A 310 10.98 32.26 -1.00
C SER A 310 11.34 32.10 -2.49
N ASP A 311 11.94 30.97 -2.85
CA ASP A 311 12.09 30.56 -4.25
C ASP A 311 10.79 30.05 -4.91
N PRO A 312 9.84 29.39 -4.20
CA PRO A 312 8.56 28.98 -4.79
C PRO A 312 7.82 30.11 -5.50
N MET A 313 8.00 31.36 -5.06
CA MET A 313 7.42 32.55 -5.69
C MET A 313 7.88 32.81 -7.14
N TYR A 314 8.98 32.19 -7.60
CA TYR A 314 9.35 32.19 -9.02
C TYR A 314 8.44 31.32 -9.87
N GLY A 315 7.73 30.36 -9.26
CA GLY A 315 6.77 29.48 -9.91
C GLY A 315 5.36 30.08 -10.07
N TYR A 316 4.99 31.08 -9.27
CA TYR A 316 3.64 31.70 -9.32
C TYR A 316 3.58 32.80 -10.37
N LEU A 317 3.30 32.47 -11.63
CA LEU A 317 3.48 33.36 -12.78
C LEU A 317 2.20 34.08 -13.22
N ASP A 318 1.02 33.54 -12.91
CA ASP A 318 -0.28 34.15 -13.24
C ASP A 318 -1.21 34.19 -12.00
N GLY A 319 -2.41 34.76 -12.13
CA GLY A 319 -3.49 34.64 -11.13
C GLY A 319 -3.40 35.52 -9.87
N ASP A 320 -2.22 36.03 -9.51
CA ASP A 320 -1.97 36.63 -8.17
C ASP A 320 -2.31 35.65 -7.03
N ASP A 321 -1.94 34.39 -7.23
CA ASP A 321 -2.16 33.28 -6.31
C ASP A 321 -0.85 32.48 -6.08
N ALA A 322 -0.96 31.29 -5.49
CA ALA A 322 0.19 30.45 -5.12
C ALA A 322 0.17 29.08 -5.80
N TYR A 323 -0.37 29.01 -7.02
CA TYR A 323 -0.37 27.80 -7.85
C TYR A 323 0.86 27.83 -8.78
N PRO A 324 1.75 26.83 -8.74
CA PRO A 324 3.04 26.89 -9.43
C PRO A 324 2.90 26.56 -10.93
N GLU A 325 2.96 27.56 -11.81
CA GLU A 325 3.06 27.32 -13.27
C GLU A 325 4.32 26.55 -13.68
N VAL A 326 5.40 26.65 -12.90
CA VAL A 326 6.67 25.94 -13.13
C VAL A 326 7.25 25.44 -11.80
N PHE A 327 7.95 24.30 -11.85
CA PHE A 327 8.59 23.70 -10.69
C PHE A 327 9.98 24.30 -10.48
N VAL A 328 10.23 24.86 -9.29
CA VAL A 328 11.46 25.59 -8.98
C VAL A 328 12.31 24.79 -8.01
N GLY A 329 13.59 24.61 -8.29
CA GLY A 329 14.55 24.04 -7.35
C GLY A 329 15.82 24.88 -7.28
N ARG A 330 16.64 24.66 -6.23
CA ARG A 330 17.91 25.37 -6.05
C ARG A 330 19.08 24.42 -5.79
N PHE A 331 20.14 24.57 -6.58
CA PHE A 331 21.50 24.19 -6.20
C PHE A 331 22.17 25.35 -5.47
N SER A 332 22.05 25.34 -4.15
CA SER A 332 22.69 26.37 -3.34
C SER A 332 24.19 26.11 -3.27
N ALA A 333 25.01 27.08 -3.66
CA ALA A 333 26.45 26.93 -3.77
C ALA A 333 27.18 28.23 -3.39
N ASN A 334 28.32 28.12 -2.72
CA ASN A 334 29.20 29.25 -2.44
C ASN A 334 30.54 29.13 -3.20
N SER A 335 30.74 28.05 -3.94
CA SER A 335 31.96 27.74 -4.67
C SER A 335 31.70 26.89 -5.91
N ILE A 336 32.68 26.82 -6.81
CA ILE A 336 32.66 25.93 -7.99
C ILE A 336 32.56 24.47 -7.55
N ASP A 337 33.26 24.08 -6.48
CA ASP A 337 33.28 22.72 -5.98
C ASP A 337 31.88 22.29 -5.47
N ASP A 338 31.13 23.19 -4.81
CA ASP A 338 29.75 22.92 -4.40
C ASP A 338 28.83 22.61 -5.58
N VAL A 339 29.00 23.32 -6.71
CA VAL A 339 28.24 23.08 -7.94
C VAL A 339 28.63 21.74 -8.56
N GLN A 340 29.94 21.45 -8.62
CA GLN A 340 30.44 20.19 -9.18
C GLN A 340 29.93 18.97 -8.42
N ILE A 341 29.92 19.01 -7.07
CA ILE A 341 29.39 17.92 -6.24
C ILE A 341 27.90 17.68 -6.52
N GLN A 342 27.10 18.74 -6.63
CA GLN A 342 25.67 18.62 -6.92
C GLN A 342 25.39 18.10 -8.33
N VAL A 343 26.13 18.59 -9.33
CA VAL A 343 26.05 18.12 -10.72
C VAL A 343 26.45 16.64 -10.84
N GLU A 344 27.58 16.27 -10.24
CA GLU A 344 28.07 14.89 -10.28
C GLU A 344 27.08 13.93 -9.60
N ARG A 345 26.46 14.32 -8.49
CA ARG A 345 25.43 13.52 -7.82
C ARG A 345 24.25 13.21 -8.74
N VAL A 346 23.71 14.22 -9.42
CA VAL A 346 22.58 14.04 -10.36
C VAL A 346 22.97 13.13 -11.52
N ILE A 347 24.14 13.34 -12.12
CA ILE A 347 24.61 12.50 -13.22
C ILE A 347 24.75 11.05 -12.75
N ARG A 348 25.38 10.80 -11.60
CA ARG A 348 25.54 9.43 -11.09
C ARG A 348 24.20 8.76 -10.78
N TYR A 349 23.25 9.50 -10.20
CA TYR A 349 21.91 9.03 -9.86
C TYR A 349 21.07 8.67 -11.11
N GLU A 350 21.07 9.53 -12.12
CA GLU A 350 20.22 9.34 -13.31
C GLU A 350 20.89 8.46 -14.38
N ARG A 351 22.23 8.52 -14.51
CA ARG A 351 22.98 7.88 -15.61
C ARG A 351 23.69 6.60 -15.22
N ASP A 352 24.42 6.60 -14.11
CA ASP A 352 25.47 5.60 -13.82
C ASP A 352 24.99 4.43 -12.94
N MET A 353 23.69 4.34 -12.71
CA MET A 353 23.14 3.36 -11.79
C MET A 353 23.06 1.95 -12.39
N THR A 354 22.86 0.94 -11.53
CA THR A 354 22.86 -0.48 -11.94
C THR A 354 21.70 -1.25 -11.30
N SER A 355 21.41 -2.44 -11.83
CA SER A 355 20.43 -3.39 -11.27
C SER A 355 20.84 -4.01 -9.92
N GLN A 356 21.92 -3.52 -9.29
CA GLN A 356 22.37 -3.91 -7.95
C GLN A 356 22.03 -2.83 -6.90
N ALA A 357 21.22 -1.84 -7.26
CA ALA A 357 20.86 -0.74 -6.40
C ALA A 357 19.60 -1.04 -5.58
N PHE A 358 19.67 -2.07 -4.73
CA PHE A 358 18.54 -2.55 -3.94
C PHE A 358 17.99 -1.50 -2.97
N TRP A 359 18.81 -0.53 -2.55
CA TRP A 359 18.43 0.51 -1.60
C TRP A 359 17.31 1.46 -2.09
N TYR A 360 16.96 1.48 -3.37
CA TYR A 360 15.91 2.37 -3.89
C TYR A 360 14.51 2.03 -3.37
N ASN A 361 14.26 0.76 -3.05
CA ASN A 361 13.03 0.30 -2.42
C ASN A 361 13.15 0.12 -0.90
N GLU A 362 14.13 0.78 -0.29
CA GLU A 362 14.28 0.87 1.16
C GLU A 362 14.18 2.33 1.62
N GLY A 363 13.58 2.57 2.79
CA GLY A 363 13.33 3.92 3.31
C GLY A 363 13.50 4.02 4.82
N ILE A 364 13.37 5.25 5.34
CA ILE A 364 13.32 5.51 6.78
C ILE A 364 12.30 6.60 7.09
N GLY A 365 11.41 6.30 8.03
CA GLY A 365 10.50 7.25 8.66
C GLY A 365 11.08 7.74 9.99
N ILE A 366 11.12 9.05 10.19
CA ILE A 366 11.63 9.68 11.41
C ILE A 366 10.53 10.59 11.96
N ALA A 367 10.09 10.34 13.19
CA ALA A 367 8.94 11.01 13.75
C ALA A 367 9.13 11.44 15.20
N SER A 368 8.56 12.60 15.55
CA SER A 368 8.33 12.96 16.95
C SER A 368 7.14 12.19 17.53
N SER A 369 6.99 12.20 18.86
CA SER A 369 5.81 11.60 19.53
C SER A 369 4.76 12.67 19.91
N GLN A 370 4.66 13.74 19.13
CA GLN A 370 3.82 14.90 19.41
C GLN A 370 2.85 15.17 18.25
N GLY A 371 1.92 16.10 18.46
CA GLY A 371 0.96 16.52 17.43
C GLY A 371 -0.45 15.97 17.60
N ASP A 372 -0.65 15.02 18.52
CA ASP A 372 -1.95 14.39 18.81
C ASP A 372 -3.09 15.41 18.94
N GLY A 373 -4.16 15.20 18.14
CA GLY A 373 -5.33 16.08 18.04
C GLY A 373 -5.09 17.42 17.33
N GLN A 374 -3.91 17.65 16.77
CA GLN A 374 -3.53 18.92 16.12
C GLN A 374 -2.81 18.74 14.77
N GLY A 375 -2.24 17.57 14.49
CA GLY A 375 -1.79 17.17 13.16
C GLY A 375 -2.95 17.06 12.18
N ASP A 376 -2.61 16.79 10.92
CA ASP A 376 -3.62 16.49 9.91
C ASP A 376 -4.37 15.21 10.27
N ASP A 377 -5.65 15.13 9.92
CA ASP A 377 -6.58 14.07 10.38
C ASP A 377 -6.62 13.82 11.91
N GLY A 378 -6.07 14.75 12.70
CA GLY A 378 -5.96 14.65 14.16
C GLY A 378 -4.79 13.79 14.64
N GLU A 379 -3.90 13.38 13.75
CA GLU A 379 -2.81 12.44 14.02
C GLU A 379 -1.65 13.07 14.78
N SER A 380 -0.91 12.25 15.54
CA SER A 380 0.46 12.59 15.97
C SER A 380 1.46 12.25 14.86
N ASP A 381 2.65 12.86 14.90
CA ASP A 381 3.67 12.68 13.86
C ASP A 381 4.09 11.20 13.67
N ASP A 382 4.11 10.40 14.74
CA ASP A 382 4.45 8.97 14.71
C ASP A 382 3.34 8.09 14.11
N VAL A 383 2.07 8.46 14.31
CA VAL A 383 0.92 7.80 13.65
C VAL A 383 0.93 8.11 12.15
N HIS A 384 1.08 9.39 11.79
CA HIS A 384 1.19 9.84 10.41
C HIS A 384 2.34 9.15 9.66
N MET A 385 3.51 9.05 10.31
CA MET A 385 4.67 8.37 9.73
C MET A 385 4.44 6.86 9.55
N GLU A 386 3.67 6.23 10.45
CA GLU A 386 3.31 4.81 10.29
C GLU A 386 2.37 4.59 9.10
N ILE A 387 1.39 5.48 8.89
CA ILE A 387 0.50 5.43 7.73
C ILE A 387 1.30 5.57 6.43
N ILE A 388 2.23 6.52 6.36
CA ILE A 388 3.14 6.66 5.21
C ILE A 388 3.97 5.39 5.01
N ARG A 389 4.47 4.81 6.09
CA ARG A 389 5.24 3.55 6.04
C ARG A 389 4.41 2.41 5.46
N GLU A 390 3.17 2.23 5.90
CA GLU A 390 2.26 1.21 5.37
C GLU A 390 1.97 1.44 3.88
N LYS A 391 1.71 2.69 3.46
CA LYS A 391 1.52 3.05 2.04
C LYS A 391 2.72 2.64 1.18
N LEU A 392 3.94 2.96 1.62
CA LEU A 392 5.17 2.63 0.87
C LEU A 392 5.39 1.11 0.75
N ILE A 393 5.17 0.37 1.84
CA ILE A 393 5.33 -1.11 1.87
C ILE A 393 4.30 -1.79 0.97
N ASN A 394 3.06 -1.30 0.95
CA ASN A 394 1.98 -1.84 0.13
C ASN A 394 2.18 -1.57 -1.38
N TYR A 395 3.09 -0.67 -1.75
CA TYR A 395 3.41 -0.36 -3.14
C TYR A 395 4.56 -1.22 -3.67
N ASN A 396 5.82 -0.85 -3.42
CA ASN A 396 7.00 -1.59 -3.89
C ASN A 396 8.20 -1.57 -2.93
N TYR A 397 8.08 -0.93 -1.76
CA TYR A 397 9.17 -0.85 -0.80
C TYR A 397 9.28 -2.15 0.01
N THR A 398 10.50 -2.66 0.13
CA THR A 398 10.79 -3.91 0.87
C THR A 398 10.97 -3.67 2.37
N ASN A 399 11.46 -2.48 2.75
CA ASN A 399 11.65 -2.11 4.15
C ASN A 399 11.61 -0.58 4.35
N ILE A 400 10.90 -0.13 5.38
CA ILE A 400 10.95 1.25 5.87
C ILE A 400 11.31 1.21 7.36
N ASP A 401 12.49 1.72 7.70
CA ASP A 401 12.95 1.78 9.09
C ASP A 401 12.11 2.76 9.91
N GLN A 402 11.86 2.44 11.18
CA GLN A 402 11.12 3.28 12.11
C GLN A 402 12.08 3.93 13.11
N ALA A 403 12.29 5.24 12.99
CA ALA A 403 13.16 6.03 13.85
C ALA A 403 12.33 7.06 14.63
N TYR A 404 11.39 6.58 15.45
CA TYR A 404 10.42 7.41 16.18
C TYR A 404 10.88 7.70 17.62
N ASP A 405 10.55 8.87 18.15
CA ASP A 405 10.89 9.27 19.52
C ASP A 405 10.33 8.31 20.59
N ILE A 406 9.17 7.69 20.33
CA ILE A 406 8.57 6.66 21.21
C ILE A 406 9.46 5.43 21.40
N TYR A 407 10.36 5.15 20.45
CA TYR A 407 11.32 4.03 20.50
C TYR A 407 12.71 4.46 20.99
N GLY A 408 12.90 5.73 21.34
CA GLY A 408 14.19 6.26 21.76
C GLY A 408 15.20 6.40 20.61
N THR A 409 14.74 6.87 19.45
CA THR A 409 15.56 7.11 18.24
C THR A 409 16.83 7.92 18.53
N THR A 410 17.90 7.66 17.76
CA THR A 410 19.23 8.24 17.96
C THR A 410 19.81 8.74 16.65
N PRO A 411 20.80 9.66 16.66
CA PRO A 411 21.39 10.13 15.41
C PRO A 411 22.20 9.01 14.74
N GLN A 412 22.70 8.04 15.52
CA GLN A 412 23.41 6.86 15.00
C GLN A 412 22.49 5.98 14.15
N GLN A 413 21.24 5.80 14.54
CA GLN A 413 20.27 5.01 13.77
C GLN A 413 20.04 5.62 12.38
N VAL A 414 19.86 6.94 12.30
CA VAL A 414 19.71 7.66 11.02
C VAL A 414 21.01 7.60 10.21
N TYR A 415 22.16 7.77 10.87
CA TYR A 415 23.47 7.66 10.22
C TYR A 415 23.69 6.28 9.58
N ASP A 416 23.40 5.21 10.31
CA ASP A 416 23.58 3.83 9.84
C ASP A 416 22.66 3.54 8.66
N ALA A 417 21.36 3.86 8.78
CA ALA A 417 20.38 3.66 7.71
C ALA A 417 20.78 4.38 6.41
N VAL A 418 21.17 5.65 6.49
CA VAL A 418 21.58 6.43 5.30
C VAL A 418 22.84 5.85 4.65
N ASN A 419 23.80 5.36 5.45
CA ASN A 419 25.03 4.77 4.92
C ASN A 419 24.84 3.38 4.31
N GLU A 420 23.94 2.57 4.89
CA GLU A 420 23.49 1.29 4.32
C GLU A 420 22.76 1.51 2.99
N GLY A 421 21.97 2.59 2.91
CA GLY A 421 21.34 3.08 1.69
C GLY A 421 19.83 3.12 1.84
N ARG A 422 19.24 4.29 1.60
CA ARG A 422 17.78 4.49 1.54
C ARG A 422 17.44 5.31 0.31
N GLY A 423 16.35 4.98 -0.36
CA GLY A 423 15.77 5.73 -1.48
C GLY A 423 15.00 6.95 -1.00
N ILE A 424 14.31 6.84 0.14
CA ILE A 424 13.44 7.88 0.70
C ILE A 424 13.69 8.13 2.19
N ILE A 425 13.61 9.40 2.60
CA ILE A 425 13.50 9.81 4.01
C ILE A 425 12.25 10.68 4.17
N ASN A 426 11.31 10.21 4.99
CA ASN A 426 10.20 11.02 5.47
C ASN A 426 10.50 11.46 6.92
N TYR A 427 10.41 12.77 7.18
CA TYR A 427 10.59 13.33 8.51
C TYR A 427 9.38 14.17 8.91
N ALA A 428 8.81 13.90 10.09
CA ALA A 428 7.77 14.71 10.71
C ALA A 428 8.13 15.04 12.18
N GLY A 429 8.36 16.31 12.47
CA GLY A 429 8.74 16.69 13.83
C GLY A 429 9.32 18.10 13.96
N HIS A 430 10.08 18.31 15.04
CA HIS A 430 10.71 19.59 15.31
C HIS A 430 12.00 19.74 14.52
N GLY A 431 12.22 20.92 13.94
CA GLY A 431 13.45 21.25 13.23
C GLY A 431 14.19 22.41 13.87
N SER A 432 15.51 22.40 13.74
CA SER A 432 16.34 23.57 13.93
C SER A 432 17.07 23.90 12.63
N LEU A 433 17.81 25.01 12.63
CA LEU A 433 18.67 25.36 11.48
C LEU A 433 19.62 24.22 11.07
N ASN A 434 20.09 23.44 12.05
CA ASN A 434 21.22 22.53 11.91
C ASN A 434 20.91 21.07 12.29
N SER A 435 19.66 20.74 12.61
CA SER A 435 19.30 19.39 13.03
C SER A 435 17.81 19.11 12.92
N TRP A 436 17.51 17.84 12.69
CA TRP A 436 16.26 17.24 13.15
C TRP A 436 16.35 17.01 14.65
N ILE A 437 15.36 17.53 15.40
CA ILE A 437 15.37 17.44 16.86
C ILE A 437 15.03 16.02 17.30
N SER A 438 14.02 15.41 16.68
CA SER A 438 13.76 13.97 16.79
C SER A 438 14.93 13.23 16.12
N SER A 439 15.40 12.15 16.74
CA SER A 439 16.73 11.52 16.57
C SER A 439 17.94 12.36 17.01
N GLY A 440 17.91 13.69 16.87
CA GLY A 440 19.07 14.56 17.10
C GLY A 440 20.09 14.59 15.95
N PHE A 441 19.75 14.02 14.79
CA PHE A 441 20.61 13.99 13.60
C PHE A 441 20.87 15.40 13.05
N SER A 442 22.13 15.73 12.81
CA SER A 442 22.60 17.10 12.60
C SER A 442 23.47 17.26 11.35
N ILE A 443 23.80 18.52 11.02
CA ILE A 443 24.77 18.84 9.96
C ILE A 443 26.15 18.20 10.18
N ALA A 444 26.54 17.92 11.44
CA ALA A 444 27.81 17.24 11.71
C ALA A 444 27.76 15.79 11.23
N ASP A 445 26.63 15.12 11.44
CA ASP A 445 26.39 13.73 11.03
C ASP A 445 26.31 13.64 9.50
N ILE A 446 25.59 14.56 8.84
CA ILE A 446 25.53 14.67 7.37
C ILE A 446 26.93 14.78 6.76
N ASN A 447 27.78 15.65 7.31
CA ASN A 447 29.15 15.84 6.82
C ASN A 447 30.06 14.63 7.04
N SER A 448 29.63 13.65 7.84
CA SER A 448 30.37 12.40 8.11
C SER A 448 29.82 11.18 7.38
N LEU A 449 28.79 11.36 6.55
CA LEU A 449 28.19 10.27 5.77
C LEU A 449 29.18 9.69 4.76
N GLU A 450 29.00 8.41 4.49
CA GLU A 450 29.79 7.57 3.58
C GLU A 450 28.92 6.95 2.47
N ASN A 451 27.67 7.39 2.32
CA ASN A 451 26.65 6.90 1.38
C ASN A 451 26.88 7.30 -0.08
N VAL A 452 28.12 7.16 -0.57
CA VAL A 452 28.47 7.40 -1.97
C VAL A 452 27.60 6.51 -2.87
N ASP A 453 27.00 7.13 -3.88
CA ASP A 453 26.09 6.54 -4.88
C ASP A 453 24.75 6.02 -4.33
N ARG A 454 24.42 6.32 -3.06
CA ARG A 454 23.17 5.95 -2.37
C ARG A 454 22.47 7.19 -1.83
N TYR A 455 21.89 7.98 -2.73
CA TYR A 455 21.38 9.32 -2.42
C TYR A 455 19.85 9.31 -2.22
N PRO A 456 19.34 9.35 -0.97
CA PRO A 456 17.90 9.48 -0.74
C PRO A 456 17.37 10.82 -1.23
N PHE A 457 16.08 10.88 -1.56
CA PHE A 457 15.32 12.14 -1.54
C PHE A 457 14.59 12.30 -0.21
N ILE A 458 14.35 13.54 0.20
CA ILE A 458 13.93 13.86 1.57
C ILE A 458 12.72 14.81 1.57
N ILE A 459 11.69 14.44 2.34
CA ILE A 459 10.55 15.31 2.65
C ILE A 459 10.62 15.64 4.14
N SER A 460 10.92 16.90 4.44
CA SER A 460 11.20 17.35 5.81
C SER A 460 10.08 18.27 6.31
N VAL A 461 9.08 17.70 7.00
CA VAL A 461 8.07 18.45 7.76
C VAL A 461 8.69 18.92 9.08
N SER A 462 9.36 20.07 9.03
CA SER A 462 10.11 20.61 10.16
C SER A 462 10.49 22.08 9.99
N CYS A 463 10.56 22.83 11.10
CA CYS A 463 10.97 24.23 11.10
C CYS A 463 12.44 24.44 10.66
N TYR A 464 12.69 25.49 9.86
CA TYR A 464 14.01 26.07 9.57
C TYR A 464 15.09 25.19 8.90
N THR A 465 14.81 23.94 8.55
CA THR A 465 15.83 23.04 7.95
C THR A 465 16.29 23.48 6.55
N GLY A 466 15.51 24.34 5.88
CA GLY A 466 15.80 24.98 4.60
C GLY A 466 16.00 26.49 4.69
N ALA A 467 16.47 27.01 5.83
CA ALA A 467 16.60 28.45 6.08
C ALA A 467 17.90 29.05 5.48
N SER A 468 17.91 29.30 4.17
CA SER A 468 19.06 29.86 3.42
C SER A 468 19.41 31.33 3.75
N GLN A 469 18.65 31.99 4.62
CA GLN A 469 18.99 33.30 5.17
C GLN A 469 20.13 33.27 6.20
N PHE A 470 20.56 32.08 6.65
CA PHE A 470 21.69 31.89 7.54
C PHE A 470 22.91 31.34 6.78
N ASP A 471 24.07 31.25 7.44
CA ASP A 471 25.33 30.88 6.78
C ASP A 471 25.32 29.50 6.12
N LEU A 472 24.60 28.54 6.73
CA LEU A 472 24.43 27.17 6.22
C LEU A 472 23.21 26.54 6.87
N SER A 473 22.31 25.99 6.05
CA SER A 473 21.15 25.20 6.50
C SER A 473 21.38 23.69 6.37
N MET A 474 20.52 22.90 6.99
CA MET A 474 20.55 21.44 6.88
C MET A 474 20.33 20.96 5.44
N ALA A 475 19.38 21.52 4.70
CA ALA A 475 19.12 21.19 3.30
C ALA A 475 20.32 21.48 2.39
N GLU A 476 20.99 22.63 2.58
CA GLU A 476 22.23 22.94 1.85
C GLU A 476 23.38 21.98 2.22
N THR A 477 23.46 21.57 3.48
CA THR A 477 24.48 20.61 3.93
C THR A 477 24.28 19.26 3.24
N TRP A 478 23.05 18.76 3.17
CA TRP A 478 22.71 17.52 2.46
C TRP A 478 23.18 17.50 1.02
N LEU A 479 23.05 18.63 0.30
CA LEU A 479 23.44 18.71 -1.11
C LEU A 479 24.91 19.04 -1.35
N ARG A 480 25.60 19.65 -0.38
CA ARG A 480 27.03 19.96 -0.48
C ARG A 480 27.94 18.87 0.12
N ALA A 481 27.36 17.93 0.86
CA ALA A 481 28.08 16.83 1.50
C ALA A 481 28.89 16.01 0.48
N ASN A 482 30.14 15.73 0.85
CA ASN A 482 31.03 14.88 0.09
C ASN A 482 32.05 14.20 1.01
N ASN A 483 32.55 13.04 0.59
CA ASN A 483 33.67 12.35 1.21
C ASN A 483 34.83 12.27 0.22
N SER A 484 35.89 13.05 0.50
CA SER A 484 37.09 13.12 -0.34
C SER A 484 36.80 13.47 -1.81
N GLY A 485 35.83 14.36 -2.05
CA GLY A 485 35.40 14.80 -3.37
C GLY A 485 34.35 13.91 -4.04
N ASN A 486 33.96 12.77 -3.45
CA ASN A 486 32.81 12.00 -3.94
C ASN A 486 31.53 12.50 -3.25
N PRO A 487 30.43 12.74 -3.99
CA PRO A 487 29.18 13.15 -3.37
C PRO A 487 28.69 12.16 -2.31
N THR A 488 28.19 12.68 -1.20
CA THR A 488 27.41 11.97 -0.18
C THR A 488 26.15 12.78 0.12
N GLY A 489 25.32 12.35 1.07
CA GLY A 489 24.09 13.05 1.42
C GLY A 489 22.91 12.69 0.52
N ALA A 490 22.12 13.67 0.09
CA ALA A 490 20.81 13.46 -0.55
C ALA A 490 20.78 13.95 -2.01
N ILE A 491 19.88 13.40 -2.83
CA ILE A 491 19.66 13.85 -4.22
C ILE A 491 18.81 15.12 -4.29
N ALA A 492 17.80 15.22 -3.41
CA ALA A 492 16.90 16.36 -3.30
C ALA A 492 16.29 16.44 -1.88
N VAL A 493 15.95 17.64 -1.43
CA VAL A 493 15.37 17.90 -0.10
C VAL A 493 14.25 18.94 -0.21
N ALA A 494 13.05 18.60 0.23
CA ALA A 494 11.98 19.56 0.46
C ALA A 494 12.06 20.07 1.91
N ALA A 495 12.42 21.33 2.12
CA ALA A 495 12.61 21.89 3.47
C ALA A 495 12.12 23.34 3.60
N SER A 496 11.63 23.69 4.80
CA SER A 496 11.07 25.02 5.07
C SER A 496 12.12 26.06 5.47
N SER A 497 11.98 27.28 4.96
CA SER A 497 12.81 28.42 5.34
C SER A 497 12.38 29.11 6.65
N THR A 498 11.24 28.69 7.23
CA THR A 498 10.62 29.31 8.41
C THR A 498 10.00 28.28 9.35
N LEU A 499 9.22 28.75 10.33
CA LEU A 499 8.40 27.90 11.19
C LEU A 499 7.27 27.26 10.36
N MET A 500 7.10 25.95 10.49
CA MET A 500 6.01 25.21 9.86
C MET A 500 4.84 25.03 10.83
N GLN A 501 3.63 25.00 10.31
CA GLN A 501 2.44 24.58 11.05
C GLN A 501 2.42 23.08 11.32
N TRP A 502 1.59 22.65 12.28
CA TRP A 502 1.41 21.23 12.60
C TRP A 502 0.75 20.46 11.45
N ALA A 503 -0.48 20.83 11.08
CA ALA A 503 -1.32 20.04 10.17
C ALA A 503 -1.08 20.25 8.66
N PRO A 504 -1.09 21.47 8.08
CA PRO A 504 -1.04 21.62 6.62
C PRO A 504 0.16 20.92 5.94
N PRO A 505 1.38 20.95 6.53
CA PRO A 505 2.50 20.22 5.95
C PRO A 505 2.37 18.70 5.93
N MET A 506 1.59 18.11 6.84
CA MET A 506 1.32 16.67 6.88
C MET A 506 0.45 16.26 5.69
N GLU A 507 -0.60 17.02 5.35
CA GLU A 507 -1.39 16.77 4.13
C GLU A 507 -0.51 16.78 2.87
N CYS A 508 0.41 17.74 2.78
CA CYS A 508 1.37 17.79 1.67
C CYS A 508 2.30 16.56 1.66
N GLN A 509 2.65 16.03 2.83
CA GLN A 509 3.49 14.85 2.95
C GLN A 509 2.71 13.57 2.61
N ASP A 510 1.43 13.47 3.00
CA ASP A 510 0.55 12.39 2.59
C ASP A 510 0.36 12.36 1.08
N GLU A 511 -0.08 13.48 0.49
CA GLU A 511 -0.29 13.59 -0.96
C GLU A 511 1.02 13.34 -1.74
N PHE A 512 2.19 13.73 -1.19
CA PHE A 512 3.47 13.39 -1.79
C PHE A 512 3.65 11.88 -1.90
N ASN A 513 3.38 11.15 -0.82
CA ASN A 513 3.53 9.70 -0.81
C ASN A 513 2.41 9.03 -1.63
N ASP A 514 1.19 9.57 -1.66
CA ASP A 514 0.10 9.04 -2.50
C ASP A 514 0.40 9.16 -4.00
N ILE A 515 0.97 10.29 -4.46
CA ILE A 515 1.44 10.43 -5.84
C ILE A 515 2.62 9.49 -6.10
N LEU A 516 3.56 9.38 -5.15
CA LEU A 516 4.74 8.52 -5.27
C LEU A 516 4.38 7.04 -5.44
N THR A 517 3.39 6.57 -4.70
CA THR A 517 2.93 5.17 -4.69
C THR A 517 1.91 4.88 -5.79
N GLU A 518 1.76 5.78 -6.76
CA GLU A 518 0.85 5.64 -7.90
C GLU A 518 -0.59 5.29 -7.45
N SER A 519 -1.05 5.84 -6.32
CA SER A 519 -2.38 5.58 -5.77
C SER A 519 -3.53 6.12 -6.63
N TYR A 520 -3.20 6.77 -7.76
CA TYR A 520 -4.15 7.22 -8.77
C TYR A 520 -3.83 6.53 -10.11
N ASN A 521 -4.81 5.79 -10.65
CA ASN A 521 -4.69 5.14 -11.96
C ASN A 521 -4.24 6.13 -13.06
N ASP A 522 -3.34 5.69 -13.95
CA ASP A 522 -2.85 6.44 -15.12
C ASP A 522 -2.06 7.75 -14.85
N ASN A 523 -1.57 7.97 -13.62
CA ASN A 523 -0.97 9.24 -13.20
C ASN A 523 0.51 9.13 -12.77
N GLN A 524 1.40 9.17 -13.76
CA GLN A 524 2.83 8.93 -13.60
C GLN A 524 3.67 10.23 -13.62
N ILE A 525 3.78 10.88 -12.46
CA ILE A 525 4.67 12.03 -12.26
C ILE A 525 5.91 11.57 -11.51
N PHE A 526 7.04 11.52 -12.21
CA PHE A 526 8.25 10.93 -11.64
C PHE A 526 9.32 11.93 -11.21
N SER A 527 9.15 13.23 -11.48
CA SER A 527 10.13 14.24 -11.08
C SER A 527 9.90 14.70 -9.63
N PHE A 528 10.97 14.85 -8.84
CA PHE A 528 10.86 15.28 -7.45
C PHE A 528 10.09 16.61 -7.31
N GLY A 529 10.41 17.58 -8.17
CA GLY A 529 9.72 18.87 -8.22
C GLY A 529 8.25 18.73 -8.60
N GLY A 530 7.94 17.87 -9.59
CA GLY A 530 6.57 17.59 -9.99
C GLY A 530 5.74 17.05 -8.82
N ILE A 531 6.18 15.95 -8.21
CA ILE A 531 5.48 15.33 -7.08
C ILE A 531 5.30 16.35 -5.95
N PHE A 532 6.37 17.00 -5.52
CA PHE A 532 6.31 17.95 -4.41
C PHE A 532 5.35 19.12 -4.66
N TYR A 533 5.50 19.84 -5.78
CA TYR A 533 4.65 21.00 -6.04
C TYR A 533 3.19 20.62 -6.25
N ASN A 534 2.93 19.46 -6.85
CA ASN A 534 1.56 18.96 -6.96
C ASN A 534 0.98 18.61 -5.58
N SER A 535 1.80 18.10 -4.66
CA SER A 535 1.39 17.85 -3.28
C SER A 535 1.02 19.14 -2.55
N THR A 536 1.73 20.24 -2.84
CA THR A 536 1.35 21.54 -2.27
C THR A 536 -0.01 22.04 -2.72
N LEU A 537 -0.51 21.60 -3.88
CA LEU A 537 -1.85 21.96 -4.36
C LEU A 537 -2.94 21.38 -3.46
N LYS A 538 -2.79 20.13 -3.03
CA LYS A 538 -3.71 19.49 -2.11
C LYS A 538 -3.72 20.20 -0.75
N MET A 539 -2.54 20.49 -0.21
CA MET A 539 -2.40 21.30 1.01
C MET A 539 -3.06 22.69 0.86
N ILE A 540 -2.90 23.37 -0.27
CA ILE A 540 -3.56 24.66 -0.54
C ILE A 540 -5.08 24.51 -0.61
N GLU A 541 -5.58 23.46 -1.26
CA GLU A 541 -7.01 23.17 -1.36
C GLU A 541 -7.63 22.90 0.02
N SER A 542 -7.01 22.03 0.81
CA SER A 542 -7.51 21.60 2.13
C SER A 542 -7.40 22.73 3.17
N TYR A 543 -6.30 23.49 3.19
CA TYR A 543 -6.00 24.48 4.23
C TYR A 543 -6.11 25.97 3.80
N GLY A 544 -6.43 26.24 2.53
CA GLY A 544 -6.61 27.59 1.99
C GLY A 544 -5.40 28.50 2.24
N ASP A 545 -5.64 29.69 2.82
CA ASP A 545 -4.60 30.68 3.14
C ASP A 545 -3.46 30.12 4.01
N ASN A 546 -3.74 29.15 4.89
CA ASN A 546 -2.70 28.53 5.71
C ASN A 546 -1.83 27.58 4.88
N GLY A 547 -2.41 26.83 3.93
CA GLY A 547 -1.66 26.03 2.97
C GLY A 547 -0.83 26.91 2.03
N VAL A 548 -1.39 28.02 1.55
CA VAL A 548 -0.67 29.02 0.74
C VAL A 548 0.55 29.58 1.49
N GLN A 549 0.43 29.80 2.80
CA GLN A 549 1.54 30.26 3.62
C GLN A 549 2.66 29.22 3.66
N GLU A 550 2.36 27.93 3.89
CA GLU A 550 3.38 26.87 3.90
C GLU A 550 4.04 26.69 2.52
N ALA A 551 3.24 26.64 1.45
CA ALA A 551 3.73 26.47 0.07
C ALA A 551 4.73 27.56 -0.36
N LYS A 552 4.55 28.80 0.12
CA LYS A 552 5.48 29.91 -0.14
C LYS A 552 6.87 29.69 0.46
N PHE A 553 6.97 28.98 1.57
CA PHE A 553 8.21 28.87 2.34
C PHE A 553 8.82 27.46 2.36
N TRP A 554 8.17 26.48 1.73
CA TRP A 554 8.69 25.13 1.57
C TRP A 554 9.39 24.99 0.22
N HIS A 555 10.71 24.82 0.26
CA HIS A 555 11.59 24.90 -0.90
C HIS A 555 12.05 23.52 -1.34
N VAL A 556 12.17 23.32 -2.66
CA VAL A 556 12.96 22.23 -3.23
C VAL A 556 14.42 22.66 -3.32
N TYR A 557 15.26 22.03 -2.50
CA TYR A 557 16.71 22.04 -2.68
C TYR A 557 17.09 20.85 -3.54
N GLY A 558 17.79 21.10 -4.64
CA GLY A 558 18.15 20.08 -5.63
C GLY A 558 17.67 20.45 -7.02
N ASP A 559 17.86 19.54 -7.97
CA ASP A 559 17.35 19.66 -9.32
C ASP A 559 15.87 19.19 -9.35
N PRO A 560 14.91 20.09 -9.64
CA PRO A 560 13.49 19.76 -9.59
C PRO A 560 13.07 18.76 -10.69
N SER A 561 13.90 18.58 -11.71
CA SER A 561 13.64 17.67 -12.83
C SER A 561 14.16 16.25 -12.60
N VAL A 562 14.85 15.98 -11.48
CA VAL A 562 15.36 14.65 -11.18
C VAL A 562 14.21 13.67 -11.12
N MET A 563 14.28 12.64 -11.97
CA MET A 563 13.38 11.50 -11.95
C MET A 563 13.74 10.63 -10.75
N ILE A 564 12.88 10.62 -9.73
CA ILE A 564 13.09 9.80 -8.53
C ILE A 564 12.87 8.32 -8.84
N ARG A 565 13.25 7.46 -7.90
CA ARG A 565 13.24 6.01 -8.05
C ARG A 565 12.65 5.41 -6.79
N THR A 566 11.85 4.37 -6.97
CA THR A 566 11.11 3.69 -5.90
C THR A 566 11.37 2.18 -5.89
N ASP A 567 11.95 1.64 -6.97
CA ASP A 567 12.27 0.23 -7.08
C ASP A 567 13.69 -0.05 -7.59
N VAL A 568 14.13 -1.31 -7.46
CA VAL A 568 15.36 -1.83 -8.02
C VAL A 568 15.34 -1.71 -9.54
N PRO A 569 16.26 -0.95 -10.15
CA PRO A 569 16.08 -0.64 -11.56
C PRO A 569 16.37 -1.79 -12.50
N THR A 570 15.47 -1.94 -13.47
CA THR A 570 15.51 -3.02 -14.47
C THR A 570 16.33 -2.59 -15.69
N THR A 571 17.00 -3.55 -16.33
CA THR A 571 17.77 -3.26 -17.55
C THR A 571 16.84 -3.13 -18.75
N ILE A 572 17.04 -2.10 -19.57
CA ILE A 572 16.34 -1.94 -20.84
C ILE A 572 17.01 -2.82 -21.91
N SER A 573 16.27 -3.77 -22.46
CA SER A 573 16.67 -4.52 -23.65
C SER A 573 16.30 -3.72 -24.89
N ALA A 574 17.27 -3.06 -25.52
CA ALA A 574 17.06 -2.24 -26.70
C ALA A 574 17.71 -2.84 -27.95
N ASN A 575 16.96 -2.88 -29.05
CA ASN A 575 17.42 -3.41 -30.33
C ASN A 575 17.17 -2.40 -31.47
N TYR A 576 18.24 -2.06 -32.20
CA TYR A 576 18.24 -1.00 -33.20
C TYR A 576 19.45 -1.13 -34.13
N SER A 577 19.42 -0.40 -35.26
CA SER A 577 20.56 -0.27 -36.17
C SER A 577 21.65 0.61 -35.56
N ASP A 578 22.89 0.14 -35.58
CA ASP A 578 24.07 0.91 -35.16
C ASP A 578 24.47 2.01 -36.16
N VAL A 579 23.75 2.08 -37.28
CA VAL A 579 23.96 3.03 -38.36
C VAL A 579 22.67 3.76 -38.75
N ILE A 580 22.77 5.08 -38.97
CA ILE A 580 21.76 5.89 -39.67
C ILE A 580 22.29 6.22 -41.08
N THR A 581 21.45 6.06 -42.09
CA THR A 581 21.85 6.36 -43.48
C THR A 581 21.26 7.69 -43.96
N ILE A 582 22.02 8.46 -44.74
CA ILE A 582 21.50 9.68 -45.39
C ILE A 582 20.21 9.37 -46.17
N GLY A 583 19.14 10.13 -45.89
CA GLY A 583 17.83 9.97 -46.52
C GLY A 583 16.84 9.12 -45.71
N GLN A 584 17.27 8.53 -44.60
CA GLN A 584 16.40 7.84 -43.65
C GLN A 584 15.50 8.86 -42.89
N ASN A 585 14.21 8.55 -42.77
CA ASN A 585 13.22 9.48 -42.20
C ASN A 585 13.01 9.30 -40.69
N SER A 586 13.26 8.10 -40.17
CA SER A 586 13.05 7.71 -38.77
C SER A 586 14.11 6.69 -38.33
N LEU A 587 14.49 6.72 -37.05
CA LEU A 587 15.21 5.63 -36.40
C LEU A 587 14.24 4.92 -35.46
N ASN A 588 13.93 3.67 -35.79
CA ASN A 588 13.06 2.82 -34.99
C ASN A 588 13.90 1.98 -34.04
N ILE A 589 13.54 2.00 -32.76
CA ILE A 589 14.24 1.32 -31.67
C ILE A 589 13.20 0.46 -30.95
N SER A 590 13.44 -0.85 -30.96
CA SER A 590 12.63 -1.81 -30.20
C SER A 590 13.12 -1.84 -28.76
N VAL A 591 12.21 -1.81 -27.79
CA VAL A 591 12.50 -1.91 -26.37
C VAL A 591 11.51 -2.87 -25.69
N ASP A 592 11.93 -3.45 -24.57
CA ASP A 592 11.13 -4.34 -23.72
C ASP A 592 10.32 -3.62 -22.64
N GLN A 593 10.27 -2.28 -22.68
CA GLN A 593 9.59 -1.44 -21.69
C GLN A 593 8.90 -0.27 -22.39
N ASN A 594 7.62 -0.03 -22.07
CA ASN A 594 6.92 1.19 -22.49
C ASN A 594 7.30 2.39 -21.60
N GLY A 595 6.98 3.61 -22.06
CA GLY A 595 7.21 4.84 -21.28
C GLY A 595 8.67 5.30 -21.20
N VAL A 596 9.65 4.46 -21.57
CA VAL A 596 11.05 4.87 -21.68
C VAL A 596 11.24 5.86 -22.84
N VAL A 597 12.15 6.83 -22.67
CA VAL A 597 12.42 7.87 -23.66
C VAL A 597 13.73 7.56 -24.38
N GLY A 598 13.66 7.40 -25.70
CA GLY A 598 14.84 7.34 -26.56
C GLY A 598 15.19 8.73 -27.08
N THR A 599 16.48 9.03 -27.12
CA THR A 599 16.98 10.36 -27.47
C THR A 599 18.23 10.27 -28.35
N LEU A 600 18.23 10.98 -29.48
CA LEU A 600 19.40 11.19 -30.30
C LEU A 600 19.96 12.59 -30.06
N SER A 601 21.24 12.66 -29.75
CA SER A 601 21.95 13.92 -29.47
C SER A 601 23.35 13.94 -30.07
N LYS A 602 23.98 15.12 -30.11
CA LYS A 602 25.36 15.27 -30.58
C LYS A 602 26.04 16.44 -29.88
N ASN A 603 27.20 16.20 -29.29
CA ASN A 603 27.96 17.21 -28.55
C ASN A 603 27.12 17.94 -27.47
N GLY A 604 26.24 17.23 -26.77
CA GLY A 604 25.37 17.79 -25.73
C GLY A 604 24.13 18.55 -26.24
N GLU A 605 23.89 18.60 -27.55
CA GLU A 605 22.69 19.17 -28.16
C GLU A 605 21.64 18.09 -28.43
N LEU A 606 20.44 18.26 -27.88
CA LEU A 606 19.27 17.42 -28.15
C LEU A 606 18.79 17.65 -29.59
N LEU A 607 18.71 16.58 -30.39
CA LEU A 607 18.26 16.68 -31.78
C LEU A 607 16.82 16.19 -31.96
N THR A 608 16.50 15.04 -31.37
CA THR A 608 15.17 14.44 -31.41
C THR A 608 15.03 13.43 -30.28
N SER A 609 13.83 13.28 -29.76
CA SER A 609 13.48 12.31 -28.73
C SER A 609 12.05 11.83 -28.95
N ASN A 610 11.75 10.61 -28.51
CA ASN A 610 10.39 10.09 -28.49
C ASN A 610 10.25 9.04 -27.38
N VAL A 611 9.02 8.80 -26.95
CA VAL A 611 8.68 7.80 -25.93
C VAL A 611 8.37 6.45 -26.57
N ALA A 612 8.64 5.36 -25.85
CA ALA A 612 8.27 4.02 -26.23
C ALA A 612 6.75 3.81 -26.07
N ILE A 613 6.10 3.39 -27.16
CA ILE A 613 4.69 2.99 -27.18
C ILE A 613 4.64 1.61 -27.84
N ASN A 614 4.01 0.64 -27.17
CA ASN A 614 3.95 -0.76 -27.58
C ASN A 614 5.34 -1.33 -27.94
N GLY A 615 6.34 -1.08 -27.09
CA GLY A 615 7.71 -1.57 -27.26
C GLY A 615 8.50 -0.91 -28.40
N LEU A 616 8.02 0.19 -28.98
CA LEU A 616 8.66 0.89 -30.09
C LEU A 616 8.88 2.37 -29.80
N ILE A 617 10.13 2.82 -29.95
CA ILE A 617 10.49 4.25 -30.01
C ILE A 617 10.77 4.59 -31.47
N SER A 618 10.01 5.51 -32.06
CA SER A 618 10.26 6.03 -33.41
C SER A 618 10.82 7.45 -33.35
N LEU A 619 12.13 7.60 -33.55
CA LEU A 619 12.79 8.92 -33.54
C LEU A 619 12.68 9.58 -34.92
N PRO A 620 11.98 10.72 -35.07
CA PRO A 620 11.90 11.41 -36.35
C PRO A 620 13.25 12.04 -36.71
N LEU A 621 13.78 11.71 -37.89
CA LEU A 621 15.05 12.22 -38.42
C LEU A 621 14.85 13.27 -39.53
N SER A 622 13.68 13.30 -40.16
CA SER A 622 13.40 14.20 -41.29
C SER A 622 13.50 15.70 -40.96
N SER A 623 13.32 16.06 -39.68
CA SER A 623 13.45 17.41 -39.15
C SER A 623 14.86 17.75 -38.63
N VAL A 624 15.79 16.80 -38.68
CA VAL A 624 17.14 16.93 -38.11
C VAL A 624 18.17 17.06 -39.23
N ASP A 625 19.04 18.08 -39.15
CA ASP A 625 20.17 18.24 -40.08
C ASP A 625 21.34 17.33 -39.66
N LEU A 626 21.25 16.06 -40.04
CA LEU A 626 22.26 15.07 -39.72
C LEU A 626 23.48 15.18 -40.67
N GLN A 627 24.67 15.14 -40.07
CA GLN A 627 25.98 15.15 -40.74
C GLN A 627 26.73 13.87 -40.43
N ILE A 628 27.52 13.39 -41.40
CA ILE A 628 28.35 12.19 -41.26
C ILE A 628 29.18 12.24 -39.96
N GLY A 629 29.17 11.14 -39.20
CA GLY A 629 29.89 10.97 -37.94
C GLY A 629 29.03 10.35 -36.85
N MET A 630 29.56 10.31 -35.63
CA MET A 630 28.91 9.69 -34.48
C MET A 630 27.85 10.61 -33.85
N TYR A 631 26.84 9.96 -33.26
CA TYR A 631 25.73 10.54 -32.49
C TYR A 631 25.53 9.71 -31.22
N ASP A 632 25.12 10.36 -30.14
CA ASP A 632 24.79 9.71 -28.88
C ASP A 632 23.33 9.25 -28.91
N LEU A 633 23.09 7.97 -28.63
CA LEU A 633 21.76 7.41 -28.37
C LEU A 633 21.65 7.09 -26.88
N VAL A 634 20.67 7.69 -26.21
CA VAL A 634 20.33 7.39 -24.82
C VAL A 634 18.89 6.92 -24.73
N ILE A 635 18.65 5.85 -23.96
CA ILE A 635 17.30 5.38 -23.61
C ILE A 635 17.21 5.35 -22.09
N SER A 636 16.22 6.02 -21.52
CA SER A 636 16.06 6.11 -20.06
C SER A 636 14.59 6.19 -19.65
N GLY A 637 14.27 5.68 -18.46
CA GLY A 637 12.90 5.67 -17.92
C GLY A 637 12.88 5.51 -16.39
N TYR A 638 11.67 5.57 -15.83
CA TYR A 638 11.42 5.41 -14.40
C TYR A 638 11.75 3.98 -13.96
N ASN A 639 12.45 3.82 -12.83
CA ASN A 639 12.95 2.52 -12.36
C ASN A 639 13.68 1.68 -13.42
N SER A 640 14.33 2.32 -14.41
CA SER A 640 15.17 1.63 -15.40
C SER A 640 16.65 2.03 -15.26
N VAL A 641 17.54 1.10 -15.61
CA VAL A 641 18.96 1.37 -15.87
C VAL A 641 19.07 2.08 -17.22
N THR A 642 19.77 3.22 -17.24
CA THR A 642 19.98 4.01 -18.45
C THR A 642 20.81 3.25 -19.49
N HIS A 643 20.31 3.13 -20.71
CA HIS A 643 21.04 2.60 -21.86
C HIS A 643 21.73 3.73 -22.62
N ILE A 644 23.03 3.56 -22.91
CA ILE A 644 23.83 4.56 -23.64
C ILE A 644 24.62 3.85 -24.73
N SER A 645 24.57 4.41 -25.94
CA SER A 645 25.31 3.90 -27.10
C SER A 645 25.67 5.03 -28.06
N GLU A 646 26.47 4.71 -29.07
CA GLU A 646 26.77 5.62 -30.18
C GLU A 646 26.25 5.01 -31.50
N ILE A 647 25.72 5.87 -32.37
CA ILE A 647 25.24 5.50 -33.71
C ILE A 647 26.00 6.30 -34.76
N GLU A 648 26.48 5.62 -35.80
CA GLU A 648 27.21 6.27 -36.90
C GLU A 648 26.26 6.70 -38.02
N MET A 649 26.33 7.96 -38.44
CA MET A 649 25.68 8.39 -39.67
C MET A 649 26.61 8.19 -40.87
N ILE A 650 26.17 7.41 -41.86
CA ILE A 650 26.93 7.10 -43.08
C ILE A 650 26.19 7.47 -44.37
N MET A 651 26.94 7.44 -45.48
CA MET A 651 26.39 7.50 -46.84
C MET A 651 26.27 6.07 -47.41
N PRO A 652 25.15 5.71 -48.08
CA PRO A 652 25.01 4.37 -48.63
C PRO A 652 25.93 4.16 -49.84
N GLU A 653 26.67 3.04 -49.86
CA GLU A 653 27.58 2.69 -50.97
C GLU A 653 26.92 1.79 -52.04
N SER A 654 25.73 1.25 -51.77
CA SER A 654 24.95 0.38 -52.67
C SER A 654 23.44 0.62 -52.51
N GLY A 655 22.58 -0.27 -53.02
CA GLY A 655 21.15 -0.28 -52.66
C GLY A 655 20.99 -0.55 -51.16
N PHE A 656 19.99 0.07 -50.54
CA PHE A 656 19.76 0.01 -49.09
C PHE A 656 18.26 0.16 -48.79
N MET A 657 17.66 -0.82 -48.12
CA MET A 657 16.29 -0.70 -47.65
C MET A 657 16.26 -0.01 -46.28
N ALA A 658 15.54 1.10 -46.20
CA ALA A 658 15.18 1.75 -44.96
C ALA A 658 13.69 1.52 -44.67
N ILE A 659 13.37 1.25 -43.40
CA ILE A 659 12.00 1.24 -42.90
C ILE A 659 11.60 2.69 -42.60
N ASN A 660 10.53 3.16 -43.24
CA ASN A 660 9.90 4.42 -42.89
C ASN A 660 8.97 4.24 -41.67
N ASN A 661 8.19 3.15 -41.67
CA ASN A 661 7.27 2.81 -40.59
C ASN A 661 7.00 1.30 -40.53
N ILE A 662 6.83 0.77 -39.32
CA ILE A 662 6.23 -0.54 -39.07
C ILE A 662 5.15 -0.32 -38.02
N SER A 663 3.94 -0.79 -38.30
CA SER A 663 2.82 -0.74 -37.36
C SER A 663 2.12 -2.09 -37.34
N PHE A 664 1.56 -2.46 -36.21
CA PHE A 664 0.81 -3.70 -36.08
C PHE A 664 -0.50 -3.45 -35.33
N ASN A 665 -1.52 -4.23 -35.66
CA ASN A 665 -2.82 -4.19 -34.99
C ASN A 665 -3.28 -5.62 -34.68
N GLY A 666 -3.94 -5.79 -33.54
CA GLY A 666 -4.66 -7.02 -33.21
C GLY A 666 -5.93 -7.20 -34.06
N GLU A 667 -6.76 -8.18 -33.72
CA GLU A 667 -7.99 -8.42 -34.45
C GLU A 667 -8.93 -7.19 -34.41
N ASN A 668 -9.70 -6.98 -35.47
CA ASN A 668 -10.61 -5.83 -35.63
C ASN A 668 -9.95 -4.44 -35.62
N GLY A 669 -8.61 -4.36 -35.70
CA GLY A 669 -7.89 -3.09 -35.74
C GLY A 669 -7.72 -2.44 -34.37
N SER A 670 -7.71 -3.25 -33.28
CA SER A 670 -7.28 -2.78 -31.97
C SER A 670 -5.79 -2.44 -31.97
N ASN A 671 -5.42 -1.41 -31.21
CA ASN A 671 -4.01 -1.08 -30.95
C ASN A 671 -3.41 -1.96 -29.84
N HIS A 672 -4.20 -2.87 -29.28
CA HIS A 672 -3.80 -3.83 -28.26
C HIS A 672 -3.80 -5.22 -28.87
N VAL A 673 -2.73 -5.98 -28.63
CA VAL A 673 -2.59 -7.37 -29.06
C VAL A 673 -2.97 -8.24 -27.87
N ASN A 674 -4.02 -9.06 -28.02
CA ASN A 674 -4.41 -9.99 -26.97
C ASN A 674 -3.86 -11.40 -27.25
N ASN A 675 -3.79 -12.21 -26.21
CA ASN A 675 -3.54 -13.64 -26.35
C ASN A 675 -4.63 -14.30 -27.24
N GLY A 676 -4.21 -15.24 -28.09
CA GLY A 676 -5.12 -15.97 -28.98
C GLY A 676 -5.54 -15.23 -30.26
N GLU A 677 -4.99 -14.06 -30.55
CA GLU A 677 -5.33 -13.27 -31.74
C GLU A 677 -4.30 -13.39 -32.88
N ASP A 678 -4.77 -13.17 -34.11
CA ASP A 678 -3.92 -12.93 -35.28
C ASP A 678 -3.52 -11.44 -35.37
N VAL A 679 -2.23 -11.17 -35.47
CA VAL A 679 -1.66 -9.81 -35.55
C VAL A 679 -1.25 -9.48 -36.98
N LEU A 680 -1.78 -8.38 -37.52
CA LEU A 680 -1.41 -7.86 -38.83
C LEU A 680 -0.31 -6.81 -38.70
N VAL A 681 0.83 -7.04 -39.36
CA VAL A 681 2.00 -6.15 -39.40
C VAL A 681 2.04 -5.42 -40.75
N SER A 682 1.79 -4.12 -40.74
CA SER A 682 1.93 -3.22 -41.90
C SER A 682 3.32 -2.59 -41.95
N ILE A 683 3.92 -2.58 -43.14
CA ILE A 683 5.31 -2.18 -43.38
C ILE A 683 5.35 -1.10 -44.46
N ASP A 684 6.05 -0.01 -44.19
CA ASP A 684 6.38 1.07 -45.13
C ASP A 684 7.90 1.18 -45.25
N ALA A 685 8.45 0.94 -46.44
CA ALA A 685 9.89 0.88 -46.66
C ALA A 685 10.33 1.50 -48.00
N SER A 686 11.50 2.13 -48.02
CA SER A 686 12.07 2.79 -49.19
C SER A 686 13.47 2.27 -49.52
N ASN A 687 13.81 2.14 -50.80
CA ASN A 687 15.21 1.98 -51.21
C ASN A 687 15.90 3.36 -51.24
N ILE A 688 16.61 3.73 -50.18
CA ILE A 688 17.35 5.00 -50.06
C ILE A 688 18.82 4.89 -50.52
N GLY A 689 19.21 3.71 -51.02
CA GLY A 689 20.55 3.49 -51.56
C GLY A 689 20.80 4.15 -52.92
N ILE A 690 21.99 3.94 -53.47
CA ILE A 690 22.39 4.52 -54.77
C ILE A 690 22.19 3.57 -55.97
N ASN A 691 21.82 2.30 -55.72
CA ASN A 691 21.56 1.28 -56.75
C ASN A 691 20.16 0.67 -56.59
N GLU A 692 19.61 0.11 -57.68
CA GLU A 692 18.40 -0.71 -57.61
C GLU A 692 18.64 -1.98 -56.78
N LEU A 693 17.60 -2.44 -56.09
CA LEU A 693 17.58 -3.73 -55.39
C LEU A 693 16.79 -4.74 -56.22
N SER A 694 17.19 -5.99 -56.17
CA SER A 694 16.60 -7.07 -56.96
C SER A 694 16.28 -8.28 -56.10
N SER A 695 15.17 -8.98 -56.40
CA SER A 695 14.70 -10.15 -55.65
C SER A 695 14.60 -9.87 -54.15
N VAL A 696 13.88 -8.80 -53.79
CA VAL A 696 13.74 -8.38 -52.39
C VAL A 696 12.65 -9.21 -51.71
N GLN A 697 12.93 -9.78 -50.55
CA GLN A 697 11.97 -10.59 -49.79
C GLN A 697 11.87 -10.09 -48.35
N PHE A 698 10.65 -10.01 -47.83
CA PHE A 698 10.31 -9.62 -46.46
C PHE A 698 9.72 -10.84 -45.73
N GLU A 699 10.22 -11.15 -44.54
CA GLU A 699 9.82 -12.29 -43.72
C GLU A 699 9.80 -11.89 -42.24
N LEU A 700 8.82 -12.39 -41.48
CA LEU A 700 8.82 -12.24 -40.02
C LEU A 700 9.47 -13.48 -39.39
N ILE A 701 10.36 -13.26 -38.43
CA ILE A 701 11.04 -14.31 -37.67
C ILE A 701 11.04 -13.97 -36.18
N THR A 702 10.98 -14.99 -35.33
CA THR A 702 11.05 -14.85 -33.87
C THR A 702 11.74 -16.05 -33.23
N GLU A 703 12.27 -15.87 -32.02
CA GLU A 703 12.64 -16.97 -31.12
C GLU A 703 11.63 -17.13 -29.96
N ASP A 704 10.61 -16.25 -29.91
CA ASP A 704 9.60 -16.25 -28.86
C ASP A 704 8.65 -17.44 -29.04
N VAL A 705 8.51 -18.25 -27.98
CA VAL A 705 7.71 -19.47 -28.00
C VAL A 705 6.19 -19.20 -28.02
N PHE A 706 5.77 -17.98 -27.71
CA PHE A 706 4.36 -17.56 -27.67
C PHE A 706 3.84 -17.09 -29.02
N ILE A 707 4.71 -16.94 -30.02
CA ILE A 707 4.36 -16.45 -31.36
C ILE A 707 4.45 -17.58 -32.39
N LEU A 708 3.36 -17.79 -33.15
CA LEU A 708 3.18 -18.87 -34.11
C LEU A 708 2.69 -18.38 -35.49
N ASP A 709 2.55 -19.30 -36.44
CA ASP A 709 1.77 -19.15 -37.68
C ASP A 709 2.05 -17.91 -38.55
N PHE A 710 3.32 -17.67 -38.86
CA PHE A 710 3.76 -16.61 -39.76
C PHE A 710 3.22 -16.75 -41.20
N THR A 711 2.84 -15.63 -41.82
CA THR A 711 2.70 -15.54 -43.29
C THR A 711 4.01 -15.89 -44.01
N GLU A 712 3.93 -16.63 -45.13
CA GLU A 712 5.11 -17.21 -45.79
C GLU A 712 6.21 -16.21 -46.20
N SER A 713 5.88 -15.05 -46.79
CA SER A 713 6.78 -13.90 -47.08
C SER A 713 6.18 -12.98 -48.16
N LEU A 714 6.67 -11.74 -48.24
CA LEU A 714 6.33 -10.78 -49.31
C LEU A 714 7.54 -10.61 -50.24
N SER A 715 7.35 -10.71 -51.56
CA SER A 715 8.45 -10.68 -52.54
C SER A 715 8.28 -9.58 -53.60
N PHE A 716 9.38 -8.91 -53.95
CA PHE A 716 9.45 -7.86 -54.98
C PHE A 716 10.57 -8.17 -55.99
N GLU A 717 10.27 -8.12 -57.29
CA GLU A 717 11.28 -8.40 -58.32
C GLU A 717 12.41 -7.38 -58.35
N ASN A 718 12.08 -6.08 -58.39
CA ASN A 718 13.04 -4.99 -58.29
C ASN A 718 12.43 -3.82 -57.53
N ILE A 719 13.25 -3.11 -56.75
CA ILE A 719 12.89 -1.86 -56.08
C ILE A 719 13.90 -0.80 -56.52
N ILE A 720 13.44 0.17 -57.33
CA ILE A 720 14.33 1.23 -57.84
C ILE A 720 14.68 2.24 -56.75
N VAL A 721 15.73 3.03 -56.98
CA VAL A 721 16.16 4.07 -56.04
C VAL A 721 15.03 5.08 -55.79
N ASN A 722 14.76 5.36 -54.51
CA ASN A 722 13.65 6.19 -53.99
C ASN A 722 12.24 5.64 -54.23
N GLU A 723 12.10 4.38 -54.63
CA GLU A 723 10.78 3.73 -54.65
C GLU A 723 10.35 3.40 -53.23
N ASN A 724 9.10 3.74 -52.91
CA ASN A 724 8.44 3.37 -51.67
C ASN A 724 7.58 2.13 -51.87
N ILE A 725 7.63 1.21 -50.92
CA ILE A 725 6.82 0.00 -50.91
C ILE A 725 5.98 -0.08 -49.65
N LEU A 726 4.77 -0.61 -49.79
CA LEU A 726 3.88 -0.95 -48.70
C LEU A 726 3.68 -2.46 -48.70
N GLY A 727 3.73 -3.08 -47.53
CA GLY A 727 3.61 -4.53 -47.35
C GLY A 727 2.84 -4.90 -46.10
N GLU A 728 2.27 -6.10 -46.08
CA GLU A 728 1.57 -6.66 -44.92
C GLU A 728 2.03 -8.10 -44.70
N LEU A 729 2.31 -8.45 -43.45
CA LEU A 729 2.62 -9.80 -42.95
C LEU A 729 1.80 -10.05 -41.68
N SER A 730 1.66 -11.29 -41.21
CA SER A 730 0.96 -11.60 -39.95
C SER A 730 1.59 -12.76 -39.20
N PHE A 731 1.26 -12.87 -37.92
CA PHE A 731 1.57 -13.98 -37.01
C PHE A 731 0.41 -14.19 -36.02
N HIS A 732 0.40 -15.31 -35.30
CA HIS A 732 -0.60 -15.66 -34.28
C HIS A 732 0.02 -15.64 -32.88
N VAL A 733 -0.72 -15.18 -31.88
CA VAL A 733 -0.31 -15.18 -30.46
C VAL A 733 -0.97 -16.33 -29.72
N ARG A 734 -0.21 -17.11 -28.95
CA ARG A 734 -0.75 -18.25 -28.17
C ARG A 734 -1.71 -17.82 -27.04
N ASN A 735 -2.66 -18.69 -26.70
CA ASN A 735 -3.64 -18.46 -25.62
C ASN A 735 -3.02 -18.40 -24.21
N ASP A 736 -1.99 -19.20 -23.96
CA ASP A 736 -1.28 -19.29 -22.68
C ASP A 736 -0.16 -18.25 -22.51
N THR A 737 -0.11 -17.23 -23.38
CA THR A 737 0.84 -16.14 -23.22
C THR A 737 0.62 -15.44 -21.87
N PRO A 738 1.67 -15.22 -21.05
CA PRO A 738 1.54 -14.47 -19.80
C PRO A 738 1.08 -13.04 -20.04
N ASP A 739 0.45 -12.43 -19.05
CA ASP A 739 0.07 -11.02 -19.14
C ASP A 739 1.30 -10.10 -19.21
N ASN A 740 1.19 -9.01 -19.97
CA ASN A 740 2.27 -8.06 -20.27
C ASN A 740 3.55 -8.71 -20.85
N HIS A 741 3.42 -9.88 -21.48
CA HIS A 741 4.55 -10.55 -22.12
C HIS A 741 5.01 -9.77 -23.36
N ASN A 742 6.28 -9.38 -23.38
CA ASN A 742 6.87 -8.64 -24.49
C ASN A 742 7.52 -9.59 -25.51
N ALA A 743 6.77 -9.93 -26.56
CA ALA A 743 7.22 -10.84 -27.60
C ALA A 743 8.12 -10.14 -28.63
N GLN A 744 9.37 -10.61 -28.76
CA GLN A 744 10.32 -10.07 -29.72
C GLN A 744 10.09 -10.67 -31.13
N VAL A 745 9.75 -9.84 -32.11
CA VAL A 745 9.62 -10.23 -33.53
C VAL A 745 10.64 -9.46 -34.37
N ASN A 746 11.11 -10.05 -35.46
CA ASN A 746 12.02 -9.39 -36.40
C ASN A 746 11.47 -9.45 -37.81
N LEU A 747 11.49 -8.32 -38.51
CA LEU A 747 11.33 -8.26 -39.95
C LEU A 747 12.70 -8.45 -40.63
N LEU A 748 12.89 -9.59 -41.29
CA LEU A 748 14.04 -9.89 -42.13
C LEU A 748 13.75 -9.45 -43.57
N ILE A 749 14.58 -8.56 -44.11
CA ILE A 749 14.57 -8.15 -45.51
C ILE A 749 15.83 -8.68 -46.18
N THR A 750 15.70 -9.43 -47.28
CA THR A 750 16.84 -9.92 -48.06
C THR A 750 16.82 -9.39 -49.48
N SER A 751 18.00 -9.15 -50.07
CA SER A 751 18.18 -8.86 -51.50
C SER A 751 19.54 -9.43 -51.95
N GLY A 752 19.50 -10.60 -52.60
CA GLY A 752 20.72 -11.32 -52.98
C GLY A 752 21.51 -11.82 -51.77
N GLU A 753 22.74 -11.31 -51.57
CA GLU A 753 23.59 -11.60 -50.40
C GLU A 753 23.41 -10.58 -49.26
N THR A 754 22.66 -9.50 -49.49
CA THR A 754 22.43 -8.45 -48.50
C THR A 754 21.20 -8.78 -47.67
N GLN A 755 21.27 -8.56 -46.36
CA GLN A 755 20.17 -8.71 -45.42
C GLN A 755 20.09 -7.51 -44.48
N TRP A 756 18.86 -7.11 -44.15
CA TRP A 756 18.54 -6.13 -43.13
C TRP A 756 17.57 -6.77 -42.14
N VAL A 757 17.82 -6.61 -40.84
CA VAL A 757 16.96 -7.14 -39.79
C VAL A 757 16.40 -5.96 -39.01
N HIS A 758 15.08 -5.89 -38.91
CA HIS A 758 14.35 -4.83 -38.25
C HIS A 758 13.54 -5.42 -37.09
N PRO A 759 14.06 -5.34 -35.86
CA PRO A 759 13.37 -5.84 -34.66
C PRO A 759 12.18 -4.95 -34.28
N PHE A 760 11.15 -5.54 -33.69
CA PHE A 760 10.08 -4.86 -32.97
C PHE A 760 9.54 -5.77 -31.86
N VAL A 761 9.01 -5.18 -30.78
CA VAL A 761 8.40 -5.91 -29.66
C VAL A 761 6.89 -5.77 -29.76
N VAL A 762 6.18 -6.82 -29.37
CA VAL A 762 4.73 -6.86 -29.29
C VAL A 762 4.36 -7.25 -27.86
N GLU A 763 3.82 -6.31 -27.11
CA GLU A 763 3.26 -6.56 -25.79
C GLU A 763 1.92 -7.29 -25.95
N VAL A 764 1.76 -8.40 -25.22
CA VAL A 764 0.57 -9.23 -25.25
C VAL A 764 -0.23 -9.06 -23.97
N ASN A 765 -1.45 -8.55 -24.13
CA ASN A 765 -2.42 -8.43 -23.05
C ASN A 765 -3.13 -9.77 -22.84
N SER A 766 -3.15 -10.26 -21.61
CA SER A 766 -3.73 -11.56 -21.27
C SER A 766 -4.56 -11.50 -19.98
N PRO A 767 -5.61 -12.32 -19.84
CA PRO A 767 -6.38 -12.37 -18.60
C PRO A 767 -5.60 -13.07 -17.48
N GLU A 768 -5.60 -12.52 -16.27
CA GLU A 768 -5.01 -13.15 -15.08
C GLU A 768 -6.10 -13.31 -14.02
N ILE A 769 -6.57 -14.55 -13.84
CA ILE A 769 -7.72 -14.85 -13.00
C ILE A 769 -7.25 -15.13 -11.58
N MET A 770 -7.85 -14.45 -10.61
CA MET A 770 -7.61 -14.65 -9.18
C MET A 770 -8.90 -15.02 -8.47
N ILE A 771 -8.78 -15.82 -7.41
CA ILE A 771 -9.87 -16.18 -6.50
C ILE A 771 -9.68 -15.39 -5.20
N SER A 772 -10.70 -14.65 -4.79
CA SER A 772 -10.72 -13.90 -3.52
C SER A 772 -11.72 -14.52 -2.52
N THR A 773 -11.85 -13.90 -1.34
CA THR A 773 -12.56 -14.38 -0.14
C THR A 773 -13.69 -15.37 -0.37
N SER A 774 -13.59 -16.53 0.30
CA SER A 774 -14.63 -17.55 0.33
C SER A 774 -15.38 -17.51 1.66
N ILE A 775 -16.71 -17.49 1.63
CA ILE A 775 -17.58 -17.57 2.82
C ILE A 775 -18.59 -18.69 2.60
N LEU A 776 -18.77 -19.54 3.61
CA LEU A 776 -19.88 -20.47 3.67
C LEU A 776 -21.01 -19.84 4.51
N THR A 777 -22.22 -19.77 3.94
CA THR A 777 -23.43 -19.28 4.63
C THR A 777 -24.46 -20.40 4.65
N GLU A 778 -24.88 -20.84 5.83
CA GLU A 778 -25.93 -21.85 5.97
C GLU A 778 -27.34 -21.24 5.93
N ASP A 779 -28.35 -22.08 5.72
CA ASP A 779 -29.75 -21.69 5.47
C ASP A 779 -30.44 -21.00 6.68
N ASN A 780 -29.92 -21.19 7.89
CA ASN A 780 -30.51 -20.75 9.15
C ASN A 780 -29.80 -19.54 9.81
N GLU A 781 -28.62 -19.16 9.32
CA GLU A 781 -27.73 -18.06 9.73
C GLU A 781 -27.22 -18.13 11.20
N ASP A 782 -27.08 -19.32 11.79
CA ASP A 782 -26.51 -19.55 13.13
C ASP A 782 -24.98 -19.79 13.15
N GLY A 783 -24.33 -19.87 11.98
CA GLY A 783 -22.89 -20.02 11.85
C GLY A 783 -22.37 -21.46 12.00
N ILE A 784 -23.26 -22.45 12.06
CA ILE A 784 -22.91 -23.88 12.17
C ILE A 784 -23.61 -24.63 11.04
N TRP A 785 -22.85 -25.30 10.17
CA TRP A 785 -23.46 -26.12 9.14
C TRP A 785 -23.99 -27.43 9.75
N ASP A 786 -25.29 -27.47 10.07
CA ASP A 786 -25.92 -28.60 10.75
C ASP A 786 -26.13 -29.81 9.83
N LEU A 787 -26.43 -30.97 10.42
CA LEU A 787 -26.75 -32.19 9.68
C LEU A 787 -28.09 -32.05 8.92
N GLY A 788 -28.06 -32.30 7.60
CA GLY A 788 -29.23 -32.19 6.72
C GLY A 788 -29.56 -30.75 6.30
N GLU A 789 -28.67 -29.80 6.58
CA GLU A 789 -28.81 -28.39 6.24
C GLU A 789 -28.14 -28.05 4.91
N ALA A 790 -28.72 -27.10 4.17
CA ALA A 790 -28.09 -26.55 2.99
C ALA A 790 -27.18 -25.37 3.36
N ALA A 791 -26.06 -25.27 2.66
CA ALA A 791 -25.13 -24.15 2.77
C ALA A 791 -24.73 -23.64 1.38
N THR A 792 -24.42 -22.35 1.31
CA THR A 792 -23.97 -21.67 0.10
C THR A 792 -22.54 -21.20 0.29
N LEU A 793 -21.63 -21.73 -0.52
CA LEU A 793 -20.28 -21.23 -0.65
C LEU A 793 -20.30 -20.06 -1.63
N SER A 794 -19.81 -18.90 -1.20
CA SER A 794 -19.69 -17.70 -2.01
C SER A 794 -18.22 -17.31 -2.13
N PHE A 795 -17.73 -17.07 -3.35
CA PHE A 795 -16.40 -16.51 -3.60
C PHE A 795 -16.42 -15.59 -4.82
N VAL A 796 -15.37 -14.80 -5.02
CA VAL A 796 -15.28 -13.85 -6.14
C VAL A 796 -14.09 -14.20 -7.03
N LEU A 797 -14.35 -14.31 -8.32
CA LEU A 797 -13.32 -14.36 -9.35
C LEU A 797 -13.06 -12.94 -9.84
N SER A 798 -11.79 -12.54 -9.93
CA SER A 798 -11.38 -11.25 -10.47
C SER A 798 -10.38 -11.44 -11.61
N ASN A 799 -10.53 -10.68 -12.69
CA ASN A 799 -9.49 -10.59 -13.71
C ASN A 799 -8.57 -9.40 -13.39
N ILE A 800 -7.36 -9.69 -12.96
CA ILE A 800 -6.33 -8.69 -12.65
C ILE A 800 -5.34 -8.48 -13.80
N GLY A 801 -5.44 -9.26 -14.88
CA GLY A 801 -4.57 -9.16 -16.05
C GLY A 801 -5.12 -8.18 -17.08
N SER A 802 -4.23 -7.54 -17.84
CA SER A 802 -4.54 -6.45 -18.79
C SER A 802 -5.42 -6.87 -19.99
N GLY A 803 -5.57 -8.18 -20.24
CA GLY A 803 -6.41 -8.74 -21.29
C GLY A 803 -7.78 -9.19 -20.79
N SER A 804 -8.81 -9.14 -21.65
CA SER A 804 -10.11 -9.73 -21.34
C SER A 804 -10.11 -11.24 -21.59
N MET A 805 -10.82 -12.00 -20.77
CA MET A 805 -11.04 -13.42 -20.98
C MET A 805 -11.96 -13.65 -22.20
N ASN A 806 -11.38 -14.23 -23.26
CA ASN A 806 -12.04 -14.52 -24.54
C ASN A 806 -12.43 -16.01 -24.69
N PHE A 807 -12.36 -16.79 -23.61
CA PHE A 807 -12.70 -18.22 -23.55
C PHE A 807 -13.62 -18.52 -22.35
N PRO A 808 -14.53 -19.50 -22.45
CA PRO A 808 -15.37 -19.88 -21.32
C PRO A 808 -14.58 -20.71 -20.28
N ILE A 809 -14.79 -20.46 -19.00
CA ILE A 809 -14.26 -21.27 -17.89
C ILE A 809 -15.39 -22.10 -17.28
N GLN A 810 -15.15 -23.40 -17.07
CA GLN A 810 -16.00 -24.28 -16.29
C GLN A 810 -15.43 -24.50 -14.89
N LEU A 811 -16.28 -24.47 -13.88
CA LEU A 811 -15.92 -24.88 -12.52
C LEU A 811 -16.28 -26.36 -12.33
N ASN A 812 -15.31 -27.14 -11.89
CA ASN A 812 -15.47 -28.54 -11.49
C ASN A 812 -15.30 -28.65 -9.98
N VAL A 813 -16.28 -29.24 -9.29
CA VAL A 813 -16.26 -29.39 -7.82
C VAL A 813 -16.00 -30.86 -7.47
N GLU A 814 -14.95 -31.09 -6.68
CA GLU A 814 -14.57 -32.40 -6.15
C GLU A 814 -14.70 -32.39 -4.62
N MET A 815 -15.50 -33.32 -4.08
CA MET A 815 -15.79 -33.41 -2.64
C MET A 815 -16.26 -34.82 -2.25
N ASP A 816 -16.20 -35.16 -0.96
CA ASP A 816 -16.78 -36.42 -0.46
C ASP A 816 -18.31 -36.35 -0.42
N ASN A 817 -18.93 -36.94 -1.44
CA ASN A 817 -20.38 -37.03 -1.59
C ASN A 817 -21.10 -37.84 -0.49
N SER A 818 -20.36 -38.48 0.43
CA SER A 818 -20.94 -39.14 1.60
C SER A 818 -21.19 -38.18 2.78
N LEU A 819 -20.51 -37.03 2.83
CA LEU A 819 -20.62 -36.03 3.89
C LEU A 819 -21.57 -34.88 3.50
N ALA A 820 -21.59 -34.48 2.23
CA ALA A 820 -22.51 -33.49 1.68
C ALA A 820 -22.78 -33.76 0.19
N LEU A 821 -23.87 -33.20 -0.35
CA LEU A 821 -24.25 -33.30 -1.75
C LEU A 821 -24.03 -31.95 -2.44
N ASP A 822 -23.33 -31.96 -3.58
CA ASP A 822 -23.29 -30.83 -4.51
C ASP A 822 -24.65 -30.68 -5.20
N LEU A 823 -25.26 -29.48 -5.09
CA LEU A 823 -26.56 -29.15 -5.69
C LEU A 823 -26.43 -28.31 -6.97
N ASN A 824 -25.22 -28.09 -7.47
CA ASN A 824 -24.96 -27.21 -8.61
C ASN A 824 -25.09 -27.97 -9.94
N ASP A 825 -25.85 -27.42 -10.90
CA ASP A 825 -26.03 -27.99 -12.24
C ASP A 825 -24.93 -27.50 -13.22
N GLY A 826 -23.66 -27.60 -12.82
CA GLY A 826 -22.51 -27.11 -13.59
C GLY A 826 -22.46 -25.58 -13.70
N TYR A 827 -21.28 -25.00 -13.47
CA TYR A 827 -21.11 -23.55 -13.50
C TYR A 827 -20.12 -23.15 -14.59
N THR A 828 -20.51 -22.24 -15.48
CA THR A 828 -19.68 -21.76 -16.59
C THR A 828 -19.72 -20.25 -16.65
N ILE A 829 -18.56 -19.64 -16.83
CA ILE A 829 -18.37 -18.20 -17.00
C ILE A 829 -17.91 -17.98 -18.43
N GLU A 830 -18.69 -17.24 -19.20
CA GLU A 830 -18.46 -17.08 -20.65
C GLU A 830 -17.37 -16.05 -20.95
N THR A 831 -17.33 -14.94 -20.20
CA THR A 831 -16.40 -13.83 -20.39
C THR A 831 -16.15 -13.13 -19.06
N LEU A 832 -14.96 -12.59 -18.89
CA LEU A 832 -14.58 -11.73 -17.76
C LEU A 832 -13.65 -10.65 -18.30
N SER A 833 -14.11 -9.40 -18.35
CA SER A 833 -13.31 -8.31 -18.91
C SER A 833 -12.17 -7.91 -17.97
N PHE A 834 -11.27 -7.06 -18.42
CA PHE A 834 -10.29 -6.41 -17.54
C PHE A 834 -10.99 -5.73 -16.34
N GLU A 835 -10.45 -5.90 -15.14
CA GLU A 835 -10.98 -5.40 -13.85
C GLU A 835 -12.38 -5.90 -13.46
N ASP A 836 -13.01 -6.76 -14.28
CA ASP A 836 -14.30 -7.33 -13.91
C ASP A 836 -14.13 -8.33 -12.76
N ILE A 837 -15.09 -8.25 -11.84
CA ILE A 837 -15.29 -9.23 -10.79
C ILE A 837 -16.58 -10.03 -11.05
N HIS A 838 -16.54 -11.32 -10.77
CA HIS A 838 -17.67 -12.22 -10.96
C HIS A 838 -17.92 -13.03 -9.68
N PRO A 839 -19.01 -12.74 -8.94
CA PRO A 839 -19.37 -13.51 -7.76
C PRO A 839 -19.91 -14.89 -8.16
N VAL A 840 -19.38 -15.93 -7.51
CA VAL A 840 -19.77 -17.32 -7.67
C VAL A 840 -20.50 -17.79 -6.41
N PHE A 841 -21.61 -18.49 -6.61
CA PHE A 841 -22.41 -19.08 -5.54
C PHE A 841 -22.59 -20.58 -5.83
N LEU A 842 -22.08 -21.43 -4.95
CA LEU A 842 -22.20 -22.88 -5.03
C LEU A 842 -23.01 -23.40 -3.84
N HIS A 843 -24.04 -24.22 -4.11
CA HIS A 843 -24.93 -24.74 -3.08
C HIS A 843 -24.62 -26.20 -2.74
N PHE A 844 -24.60 -26.51 -1.46
CA PHE A 844 -24.32 -27.84 -0.90
C PHE A 844 -25.40 -28.24 0.11
N LEU A 845 -25.61 -29.54 0.32
CA LEU A 845 -26.53 -30.09 1.33
C LEU A 845 -25.82 -31.14 2.17
N SER A 846 -25.65 -30.91 3.47
CA SER A 846 -24.98 -31.87 4.35
C SER A 846 -25.79 -33.15 4.52
N ALA A 847 -25.10 -34.25 4.81
CA ALA A 847 -25.71 -35.53 5.12
C ALA A 847 -26.45 -35.48 6.47
N THR A 848 -27.54 -36.25 6.58
CA THR A 848 -28.38 -36.26 7.79
C THR A 848 -27.88 -37.19 8.90
N ASP A 849 -26.86 -38.01 8.61
CA ASP A 849 -26.42 -39.13 9.45
C ASP A 849 -24.90 -39.36 9.43
N ILE A 850 -24.13 -38.29 9.68
CA ILE A 850 -22.67 -38.31 9.87
C ILE A 850 -22.29 -37.87 11.30
N PRO A 851 -21.10 -38.23 11.83
CA PRO A 851 -20.62 -37.73 13.12
C PRO A 851 -20.59 -36.19 13.15
N LEU A 852 -20.99 -35.58 14.28
CA LEU A 852 -20.86 -34.13 14.47
C LEU A 852 -19.37 -33.73 14.51
N GLY A 853 -19.02 -32.63 13.84
CA GLY A 853 -17.64 -32.20 13.64
C GLY A 853 -16.93 -32.95 12.50
N SER A 854 -17.68 -33.52 11.55
CA SER A 854 -17.06 -34.16 10.37
C SER A 854 -16.48 -33.10 9.44
N GLU A 855 -15.23 -33.30 9.03
CA GLU A 855 -14.51 -32.42 8.12
C GLU A 855 -14.79 -32.76 6.66
N LEU A 856 -15.26 -31.78 5.88
CA LEU A 856 -15.50 -31.86 4.45
C LEU A 856 -14.48 -31.00 3.71
N SER A 857 -13.68 -31.62 2.86
CA SER A 857 -12.84 -30.92 1.88
C SER A 857 -13.60 -30.72 0.56
N ILE A 858 -13.57 -29.49 0.04
CA ILE A 858 -14.12 -29.09 -1.25
C ILE A 858 -12.97 -28.54 -2.10
N HIS A 859 -12.67 -29.21 -3.21
CA HIS A 859 -11.71 -28.77 -4.21
C HIS A 859 -12.44 -28.27 -5.46
N ILE A 860 -12.15 -27.06 -5.89
CA ILE A 860 -12.78 -26.42 -7.05
C ILE A 860 -11.70 -26.13 -8.08
N GLN A 861 -11.81 -26.79 -9.23
CA GLN A 861 -10.91 -26.59 -10.37
C GLN A 861 -11.58 -25.72 -11.42
N LEU A 862 -10.84 -24.71 -11.91
CA LEU A 862 -11.25 -23.91 -13.06
C LEU A 862 -10.64 -24.52 -14.33
N ILE A 863 -11.47 -24.78 -15.33
CA ILE A 863 -11.09 -25.44 -16.59
C ILE A 863 -11.46 -24.55 -17.77
N GLU A 864 -10.47 -24.20 -18.61
CA GLU A 864 -10.69 -23.54 -19.89
C GLU A 864 -11.42 -24.47 -20.88
N LEU A 865 -12.60 -24.07 -21.34
CA LEU A 865 -13.41 -24.84 -22.27
C LEU A 865 -13.03 -24.56 -23.73
N GLY A 866 -12.89 -25.62 -24.51
CA GLY A 866 -12.65 -25.53 -25.95
C GLY A 866 -11.20 -25.32 -26.35
N CYS A 867 -10.28 -25.28 -25.39
CA CYS A 867 -8.85 -25.29 -25.67
C CYS A 867 -8.35 -26.73 -25.92
N GLU A 868 -7.62 -26.92 -27.03
CA GLU A 868 -7.03 -28.21 -27.41
C GLU A 868 -5.50 -28.27 -27.18
N GLU A 869 -4.78 -27.16 -27.40
CA GLU A 869 -3.33 -27.02 -27.17
C GLU A 869 -3.05 -25.64 -26.56
N TYR A 870 -2.00 -25.54 -25.71
CA TYR A 870 -1.55 -24.30 -25.07
C TYR A 870 -2.62 -23.62 -24.20
N CYS A 871 -3.30 -24.40 -23.36
CA CYS A 871 -4.34 -23.93 -22.45
C CYS A 871 -3.72 -23.26 -21.22
N ARG A 872 -4.42 -22.25 -20.69
CA ARG A 872 -3.96 -21.51 -19.51
C ARG A 872 -4.07 -22.37 -18.25
N GLU A 873 -3.10 -22.25 -17.36
CA GLU A 873 -3.23 -22.71 -15.98
C GLU A 873 -4.10 -21.72 -15.21
N LEU A 874 -5.22 -22.20 -14.65
CA LEU A 874 -6.16 -21.40 -13.90
C LEU A 874 -6.03 -21.71 -12.40
N PRO A 875 -6.33 -20.75 -11.51
CA PRO A 875 -6.24 -20.99 -10.07
C PRO A 875 -7.24 -22.08 -9.63
N GLU A 876 -6.89 -22.79 -8.57
CA GLU A 876 -7.76 -23.76 -7.91
C GLU A 876 -8.09 -23.29 -6.48
N LEU A 877 -9.24 -23.72 -5.94
CA LEU A 877 -9.67 -23.37 -4.59
C LEU A 877 -9.86 -24.65 -3.77
N ASN A 878 -9.13 -24.75 -2.66
CA ASN A 878 -9.23 -25.84 -1.68
C ASN A 878 -9.79 -25.29 -0.37
N LEU A 879 -10.89 -25.87 0.10
CA LEU A 879 -11.58 -25.43 1.31
C LEU A 879 -11.92 -26.60 2.21
N GLN A 880 -11.90 -26.38 3.51
CA GLN A 880 -12.26 -27.36 4.52
C GLN A 880 -13.32 -26.79 5.46
N PHE A 881 -14.40 -27.55 5.69
CA PHE A 881 -15.53 -27.16 6.53
C PHE A 881 -15.90 -28.25 7.52
N SER A 882 -16.31 -27.85 8.73
CA SER A 882 -16.82 -28.78 9.74
C SER A 882 -18.35 -28.81 9.78
N ILE A 883 -18.95 -30.00 9.79
CA ILE A 883 -20.41 -30.17 9.84
C ILE A 883 -20.86 -30.51 11.28
N GLY A 884 -21.56 -29.59 11.95
CA GLY A 884 -22.09 -29.70 13.33
C GLY A 884 -21.24 -29.03 14.44
N ASN A 885 -21.71 -29.09 15.71
CA ASN A 885 -21.11 -28.43 16.90
C ASN A 885 -19.95 -29.20 17.60
N ALA A 886 -19.08 -28.47 18.32
CA ALA A 886 -17.97 -29.01 19.12
C ALA A 886 -18.40 -29.71 20.45
N PRO A 887 -17.76 -30.83 20.86
CA PRO A 887 -18.13 -31.60 22.05
C PRO A 887 -17.56 -31.11 23.40
N VAL A 888 -16.58 -30.20 23.41
CA VAL A 888 -15.83 -29.75 24.61
C VAL A 888 -15.90 -28.22 24.79
N LEU A 889 -16.18 -27.76 26.02
CA LEU A 889 -16.13 -26.34 26.40
C LEU A 889 -14.91 -26.05 27.28
N ILE A 890 -14.13 -25.03 26.94
CA ILE A 890 -13.07 -24.42 27.75
C ILE A 890 -13.56 -23.02 28.14
N TRP A 891 -14.02 -22.86 29.38
CA TRP A 891 -14.59 -21.60 29.88
C TRP A 891 -13.71 -20.97 30.95
N ASN A 892 -13.26 -19.73 30.70
CA ASN A 892 -12.49 -18.92 31.64
C ASN A 892 -13.17 -17.58 31.92
N PRO A 893 -13.94 -17.46 33.02
CA PRO A 893 -14.48 -16.19 33.49
C PRO A 893 -13.50 -15.35 34.32
N SER A 894 -12.33 -15.89 34.65
CA SER A 894 -11.35 -15.19 35.50
C SER A 894 -10.47 -14.22 34.70
N LEU A 895 -9.83 -13.26 35.39
CA LEU A 895 -8.89 -12.33 34.76
C LEU A 895 -7.56 -13.01 34.37
N SER A 896 -7.29 -14.20 34.91
CA SER A 896 -6.13 -15.04 34.58
C SER A 896 -6.51 -16.07 33.51
N SER A 897 -5.93 -15.96 32.31
CA SER A 897 -6.17 -16.92 31.22
C SER A 897 -5.15 -18.06 31.16
N SER A 898 -4.13 -18.05 32.02
CA SER A 898 -2.94 -18.92 31.93
C SER A 898 -3.28 -20.41 31.80
N SER A 899 -4.16 -20.94 32.66
CA SER A 899 -4.61 -22.33 32.62
C SER A 899 -5.41 -22.66 31.35
N SER A 900 -6.34 -21.79 30.96
CA SER A 900 -7.22 -22.00 29.81
C SER A 900 -6.47 -21.97 28.48
N THR A 901 -5.58 -20.99 28.30
CA THR A 901 -4.73 -20.86 27.11
C THR A 901 -3.74 -22.01 27.01
N ARG A 902 -3.16 -22.44 28.14
CA ARG A 902 -2.21 -23.56 28.14
C ARG A 902 -2.89 -24.89 27.79
N LEU A 903 -4.11 -25.12 28.26
CA LEU A 903 -4.90 -26.29 27.87
C LEU A 903 -5.33 -26.22 26.40
N ALA A 904 -5.81 -25.08 25.92
CA ALA A 904 -6.20 -24.89 24.52
C ALA A 904 -5.03 -25.13 23.57
N ASN A 905 -3.86 -24.52 23.85
CA ASN A 905 -2.64 -24.73 23.06
C ASN A 905 -2.19 -26.19 23.07
N TYR A 906 -2.34 -26.88 24.20
CA TYR A 906 -2.03 -28.30 24.29
C TYR A 906 -2.98 -29.14 23.41
N LEU A 907 -4.30 -28.92 23.50
CA LEU A 907 -5.29 -29.65 22.70
C LEU A 907 -5.10 -29.39 21.20
N MET A 908 -4.83 -28.15 20.81
CA MET A 908 -4.47 -27.78 19.44
C MET A 908 -3.20 -28.50 18.98
N GLY A 909 -2.15 -28.48 19.79
CA GLY A 909 -0.89 -29.18 19.51
C GLY A 909 -0.97 -30.72 19.54
N GLN A 910 -2.12 -31.30 19.91
CA GLN A 910 -2.39 -32.74 19.83
C GLN A 910 -3.44 -33.07 18.74
N GLY A 911 -3.78 -32.13 17.85
CA GLY A 911 -4.74 -32.37 16.76
C GLY A 911 -6.18 -32.62 17.24
N PHE A 912 -6.55 -32.10 18.41
CA PHE A 912 -7.88 -32.28 18.97
C PHE A 912 -8.89 -31.36 18.24
N GLY A 913 -9.64 -31.92 17.28
CA GLY A 913 -10.34 -31.15 16.24
C GLY A 913 -11.68 -30.49 16.58
N SER A 914 -12.11 -30.37 17.84
CA SER A 914 -13.28 -29.54 18.18
C SER A 914 -13.44 -29.22 19.67
N TYR A 915 -13.21 -27.95 20.04
CA TYR A 915 -13.55 -27.38 21.34
C TYR A 915 -13.87 -25.89 21.21
N ASP A 916 -14.72 -25.36 22.09
CA ASP A 916 -14.94 -23.92 22.22
C ASP A 916 -14.06 -23.34 23.34
N HIS A 917 -13.32 -22.26 23.07
CA HIS A 917 -12.52 -21.55 24.07
C HIS A 917 -13.09 -20.16 24.33
N ILE A 918 -13.81 -20.02 25.45
CA ILE A 918 -14.56 -18.82 25.82
C ILE A 918 -13.88 -18.13 27.00
N ILE A 919 -13.42 -16.90 26.77
CA ILE A 919 -12.81 -16.03 27.77
C ILE A 919 -13.78 -14.87 28.05
N SER A 920 -14.81 -15.13 28.85
CA SER A 920 -15.80 -14.14 29.26
C SER A 920 -16.51 -14.55 30.56
N GLU A 921 -17.05 -13.57 31.29
CA GLU A 921 -17.86 -13.84 32.49
C GLU A 921 -19.22 -14.50 32.17
N GLU A 922 -19.68 -14.43 30.92
CA GLU A 922 -20.96 -15.02 30.50
C GLU A 922 -20.77 -16.46 30.02
N ILE A 923 -21.37 -17.42 30.72
CA ILE A 923 -21.31 -18.83 30.32
C ILE A 923 -22.18 -19.09 29.07
N PRO A 924 -21.66 -19.77 28.02
CA PRO A 924 -22.45 -20.12 26.85
C PRO A 924 -23.53 -21.16 27.17
N ASN A 925 -24.44 -21.39 26.23
CA ASN A 925 -25.45 -22.44 26.37
C ASN A 925 -24.78 -23.82 26.44
N THR A 926 -24.88 -24.48 27.60
CA THR A 926 -24.19 -25.75 27.83
C THR A 926 -24.92 -27.00 27.33
N ALA A 927 -26.05 -26.84 26.61
CA ALA A 927 -26.87 -27.97 26.16
C ALA A 927 -26.15 -28.94 25.22
N ASN A 928 -25.12 -28.49 24.49
CA ASN A 928 -24.47 -29.27 23.44
C ASN A 928 -23.10 -29.86 23.85
N TYR A 929 -22.50 -29.39 24.94
CA TYR A 929 -21.22 -29.93 25.42
C TYR A 929 -21.41 -31.21 26.23
N HIS A 930 -20.50 -32.16 26.04
CA HIS A 930 -20.38 -33.35 26.88
C HIS A 930 -19.34 -33.18 27.98
N SER A 931 -18.31 -32.35 27.75
CA SER A 931 -17.28 -32.06 28.76
C SER A 931 -17.01 -30.56 28.89
N ALA A 932 -16.64 -30.10 30.08
CA ALA A 932 -16.27 -28.71 30.33
C ALA A 932 -15.01 -28.58 31.22
N PHE A 933 -14.14 -27.64 30.86
CA PHE A 933 -13.01 -27.18 31.67
C PHE A 933 -13.29 -25.75 32.13
N VAL A 934 -13.36 -25.54 33.45
CA VAL A 934 -13.80 -24.28 34.07
C VAL A 934 -12.67 -23.70 34.92
N PHE A 935 -12.24 -22.49 34.60
CA PHE A 935 -11.09 -21.82 35.22
C PHE A 935 -11.51 -20.57 35.99
N LEU A 936 -11.62 -20.66 37.31
CA LEU A 936 -12.04 -19.56 38.18
C LEU A 936 -10.88 -18.70 38.69
N GLY A 937 -9.63 -19.10 38.49
CA GLY A 937 -8.44 -18.35 38.90
C GLY A 937 -8.19 -18.31 40.42
N ILE A 938 -7.19 -17.50 40.82
CA ILE A 938 -6.72 -17.32 42.20
C ILE A 938 -6.80 -15.83 42.60
N TYR A 939 -7.03 -15.54 43.88
CA TYR A 939 -7.09 -14.17 44.38
C TYR A 939 -5.80 -13.36 44.07
N PRO A 940 -5.91 -12.10 43.60
CA PRO A 940 -7.13 -11.28 43.48
C PRO A 940 -7.84 -11.35 42.12
N GLU A 941 -7.41 -12.23 41.22
CA GLU A 941 -7.89 -12.32 39.83
C GLU A 941 -8.99 -13.38 39.65
N ASN A 942 -9.49 -13.94 40.76
CA ASN A 942 -10.48 -15.00 40.75
C ASN A 942 -11.90 -14.51 40.46
N TYR A 943 -12.67 -15.37 39.78
CA TYR A 943 -14.10 -15.23 39.59
C TYR A 943 -14.87 -16.06 40.62
N GLN A 944 -15.85 -15.47 41.29
CA GLN A 944 -16.74 -16.19 42.21
C GLN A 944 -17.95 -16.78 41.45
N LEU A 945 -18.00 -18.10 41.35
CA LEU A 945 -19.07 -18.82 40.65
C LEU A 945 -20.47 -18.49 41.20
N THR A 946 -21.40 -18.10 40.33
CA THR A 946 -22.80 -17.86 40.73
C THR A 946 -23.64 -19.15 40.67
N GLN A 947 -24.84 -19.12 41.26
CA GLN A 947 -25.77 -20.25 41.15
C GLN A 947 -26.30 -20.49 39.72
N ALA A 948 -26.30 -19.46 38.86
CA ALA A 948 -26.71 -19.61 37.47
C ALA A 948 -25.66 -20.39 36.67
N ASP A 949 -24.39 -20.00 36.81
CA ASP A 949 -23.24 -20.67 36.17
C ASP A 949 -23.13 -22.12 36.63
N ALA A 950 -23.26 -22.33 37.94
CA ALA A 950 -23.28 -23.65 38.53
C ALA A 950 -24.41 -24.52 37.96
N GLY A 951 -25.61 -23.96 37.75
CA GLY A 951 -26.75 -24.67 37.16
C GLY A 951 -26.48 -25.15 35.72
N ALA A 952 -25.81 -24.33 34.91
CA ALA A 952 -25.44 -24.69 33.55
C ALA A 952 -24.40 -25.82 33.50
N ILE A 953 -23.41 -25.81 34.40
CA ILE A 953 -22.40 -26.88 34.50
C ILE A 953 -23.01 -28.17 35.08
N VAL A 954 -23.89 -28.06 36.09
CA VAL A 954 -24.62 -29.20 36.66
C VAL A 954 -25.45 -29.93 35.60
N ASN A 955 -25.98 -29.22 34.59
CA ASN A 955 -26.70 -29.86 33.47
C ASN A 955 -25.79 -30.75 32.61
N ILE A 956 -24.49 -30.48 32.52
CA ILE A 956 -23.52 -31.35 31.84
C ILE A 956 -23.36 -32.66 32.65
N LEU A 957 -23.12 -32.55 33.95
CA LEU A 957 -22.94 -33.70 34.85
C LEU A 957 -24.21 -34.55 34.96
N ASN A 958 -25.40 -33.94 35.04
CA ASN A 958 -26.68 -34.65 35.04
C ASN A 958 -26.94 -35.48 33.77
N ARG A 959 -26.28 -35.14 32.66
CA ARG A 959 -26.33 -35.89 31.40
C ARG A 959 -25.22 -36.96 31.30
N GLY A 960 -24.44 -37.16 32.36
CA GLY A 960 -23.32 -38.10 32.39
C GLY A 960 -22.04 -37.54 31.75
N GLY A 961 -21.92 -36.22 31.63
CA GLY A 961 -20.73 -35.56 31.09
C GLY A 961 -19.59 -35.42 32.10
N ASN A 962 -18.51 -34.74 31.70
CA ASN A 962 -17.30 -34.60 32.50
C ASN A 962 -16.97 -33.14 32.82
N VAL A 963 -16.48 -32.84 34.03
CA VAL A 963 -16.11 -31.46 34.40
C VAL A 963 -14.78 -31.38 35.13
N TYR A 964 -13.88 -30.54 34.63
CA TYR A 964 -12.72 -30.03 35.37
C TYR A 964 -13.08 -28.65 35.94
N LEU A 965 -12.85 -28.44 37.24
CA LEU A 965 -13.08 -27.16 37.91
C LEU A 965 -11.87 -26.75 38.74
N GLU A 966 -11.38 -25.55 38.47
CA GLU A 966 -10.21 -24.97 39.11
C GLU A 966 -10.56 -23.64 39.78
N GLY A 967 -10.13 -23.43 41.02
CA GLY A 967 -10.24 -22.15 41.72
C GLY A 967 -9.65 -22.14 43.12
N GLY A 968 -8.95 -21.06 43.48
CA GLY A 968 -8.20 -20.96 44.75
C GLY A 968 -9.07 -20.90 46.00
N ASP A 969 -10.12 -20.10 45.93
CA ASP A 969 -11.04 -19.79 47.04
C ASP A 969 -12.39 -20.54 46.95
N THR A 970 -12.57 -21.32 45.86
CA THR A 970 -13.88 -21.88 45.51
C THR A 970 -14.40 -22.90 46.52
N TRP A 971 -13.52 -23.58 47.26
CA TRP A 971 -13.88 -24.71 48.10
C TRP A 971 -14.12 -24.35 49.58
N VAL A 972 -13.56 -23.25 50.09
CA VAL A 972 -13.68 -22.83 51.50
C VAL A 972 -14.17 -21.39 51.67
N PHE A 973 -13.59 -20.42 50.94
CA PHE A 973 -13.86 -19.00 51.17
C PHE A 973 -15.12 -18.52 50.47
N ASN A 974 -15.32 -18.90 49.21
CA ASN A 974 -16.52 -18.55 48.45
C ASN A 974 -17.76 -19.30 48.97
N GLU A 975 -18.94 -18.73 48.73
CA GLU A 975 -20.20 -19.43 49.02
C GLU A 975 -20.34 -20.66 48.10
N ALA A 976 -20.42 -21.85 48.67
CA ALA A 976 -20.61 -23.09 47.92
C ALA A 976 -21.91 -23.08 47.11
N THR A 977 -21.82 -23.44 45.84
CA THR A 977 -22.95 -23.61 44.90
C THR A 977 -23.43 -25.06 44.83
N ASP A 978 -24.54 -25.30 44.12
CA ASP A 978 -25.08 -26.65 43.89
C ASP A 978 -24.16 -27.57 43.07
N LEU A 979 -23.12 -27.01 42.43
CA LEU A 979 -22.10 -27.75 41.69
C LEU A 979 -21.10 -28.47 42.62
N HIS A 980 -20.74 -27.85 43.75
CA HIS A 980 -19.64 -28.32 44.61
C HIS A 980 -19.81 -29.76 45.14
N PRO A 981 -21.02 -30.22 45.53
CA PRO A 981 -21.22 -31.60 45.96
C PRO A 981 -20.86 -32.66 44.91
N TYR A 982 -20.92 -32.36 43.60
CA TYR A 982 -20.59 -33.32 42.54
C TYR A 982 -19.11 -33.73 42.52
N PHE A 983 -18.23 -32.90 43.07
CA PHE A 983 -16.79 -33.16 43.08
C PHE A 983 -16.35 -34.04 44.26
N HIS A 984 -17.23 -34.29 45.23
CA HIS A 984 -16.91 -35.06 46.44
C HIS A 984 -15.68 -34.50 47.18
N ILE A 985 -15.60 -33.17 47.29
CA ILE A 985 -14.51 -32.44 47.95
C ILE A 985 -14.99 -31.84 49.27
N GLN A 986 -14.18 -31.97 50.32
CA GLN A 986 -14.30 -31.24 51.57
C GLN A 986 -13.25 -30.13 51.65
N GLY A 987 -13.69 -28.88 51.73
CA GLY A 987 -12.82 -27.76 52.11
C GLY A 987 -12.38 -27.85 53.58
N ILE A 988 -11.08 -27.80 53.85
CA ILE A 988 -10.48 -27.92 55.19
C ILE A 988 -10.11 -26.56 55.76
N SER A 989 -9.47 -25.72 54.96
CA SER A 989 -9.07 -24.36 55.33
C SER A 989 -8.64 -23.53 54.12
N ASP A 990 -8.86 -22.22 54.20
CA ASP A 990 -8.52 -21.13 53.26
C ASP A 990 -7.02 -20.98 52.89
N GLY A 991 -6.16 -21.85 53.46
CA GLY A 991 -4.75 -21.95 53.11
C GLY A 991 -3.91 -20.67 53.24
N SER A 992 -2.79 -20.65 52.50
CA SER A 992 -1.83 -19.53 52.44
C SER A 992 -0.95 -19.64 51.18
N ALA A 993 0.06 -18.77 51.05
CA ALA A 993 1.05 -18.78 49.97
C ALA A 993 2.19 -19.79 50.19
N ASP A 994 1.83 -21.07 50.40
CA ASP A 994 2.75 -22.17 50.72
C ASP A 994 2.72 -23.35 49.73
N LEU A 995 2.11 -23.15 48.54
CA LEU A 995 2.15 -24.11 47.44
C LEU A 995 3.46 -23.97 46.64
N ILE A 996 4.27 -25.03 46.59
CA ILE A 996 5.63 -24.97 45.99
C ILE A 996 5.92 -26.20 45.14
N SER A 997 5.73 -27.40 45.69
CA SER A 997 6.08 -28.65 45.01
C SER A 997 4.92 -29.62 45.14
N ILE A 998 4.44 -30.10 44.01
CA ILE A 998 3.24 -30.94 43.92
C ILE A 998 3.65 -32.34 43.48
N SER A 999 3.03 -33.35 44.09
CA SER A 999 3.23 -34.76 43.78
C SER A 999 1.89 -35.44 43.50
N GLY A 1000 1.89 -36.40 42.59
CA GLY A 1000 0.71 -37.18 42.26
C GLY A 1000 0.29 -38.15 43.37
N GLY A 1001 -1.01 -38.33 43.54
CA GLY A 1001 -1.59 -39.24 44.52
C GLY A 1001 -1.50 -40.70 44.08
N GLU A 1002 -1.21 -41.58 45.05
CA GLU A 1002 -1.12 -43.02 44.83
C GLU A 1002 -2.40 -43.60 44.23
N ASN A 1003 -2.28 -44.51 43.26
CA ASN A 1003 -3.39 -45.18 42.56
C ASN A 1003 -4.29 -44.25 41.71
N THR A 1004 -3.76 -43.10 41.27
CA THR A 1004 -4.41 -42.24 40.27
C THR A 1004 -3.59 -42.23 38.96
N PHE A 1005 -4.10 -41.60 37.89
CA PHE A 1005 -3.30 -41.46 36.67
C PHE A 1005 -2.07 -40.56 36.87
N ALA A 1006 -2.03 -39.77 37.96
CA ALA A 1006 -0.90 -38.92 38.30
C ALA A 1006 0.16 -39.63 39.18
N ASP A 1007 -0.03 -40.90 39.55
CA ASP A 1007 0.88 -41.62 40.45
C ASP A 1007 2.34 -41.60 39.92
N GLY A 1008 3.26 -41.11 40.74
CA GLY A 1008 4.67 -40.94 40.38
C GLY A 1008 5.01 -39.65 39.62
N MET A 1009 4.04 -38.79 39.31
CA MET A 1009 4.29 -37.46 38.73
C MET A 1009 4.71 -36.45 39.80
N THR A 1010 5.58 -35.52 39.42
CA THR A 1010 6.05 -34.42 40.27
C THR A 1010 6.10 -33.12 39.47
N PHE A 1011 5.63 -32.03 40.06
CA PHE A 1011 5.59 -30.70 39.45
C PHE A 1011 6.21 -29.67 40.40
N THR A 1012 6.86 -28.67 39.83
CA THR A 1012 7.09 -27.39 40.52
C THR A 1012 5.88 -26.49 40.25
N TYR A 1013 5.50 -25.65 41.20
CA TYR A 1013 4.40 -24.72 41.02
C TYR A 1013 4.92 -23.29 40.89
N GLU A 1014 4.60 -22.64 39.77
CA GLU A 1014 5.01 -21.26 39.46
C GLU A 1014 3.81 -20.32 39.20
N GLY A 1015 2.58 -20.76 39.51
CA GLY A 1015 1.36 -19.96 39.40
C GLY A 1015 1.07 -19.07 40.61
N ALA A 1016 -0.11 -18.45 40.64
CA ALA A 1016 -0.54 -17.68 41.80
C ALA A 1016 -0.78 -18.59 43.02
N VAL A 1017 -0.31 -18.16 44.20
CA VAL A 1017 -0.31 -18.97 45.44
C VAL A 1017 -1.13 -18.34 46.59
N ASN A 1018 -1.77 -17.19 46.38
CA ASN A 1018 -2.48 -16.54 47.49
C ASN A 1018 -3.75 -17.31 47.84
N TRP A 1019 -3.88 -17.68 49.13
CA TRP A 1019 -5.10 -18.30 49.69
C TRP A 1019 -5.54 -19.60 48.98
N ILE A 1020 -4.58 -20.47 48.68
CA ILE A 1020 -4.88 -21.78 48.07
C ILE A 1020 -5.64 -22.66 49.07
N ASP A 1021 -6.91 -22.94 48.78
CA ASP A 1021 -7.72 -23.83 49.59
C ASP A 1021 -7.06 -25.19 49.82
N ARG A 1022 -7.02 -25.60 51.08
CA ARG A 1022 -6.66 -26.96 51.47
C ARG A 1022 -7.91 -27.81 51.41
N ILE A 1023 -7.91 -28.80 50.53
CA ILE A 1023 -9.04 -29.68 50.29
C ILE A 1023 -8.74 -31.11 50.73
N ALA A 1024 -9.78 -31.94 50.84
CA ALA A 1024 -9.66 -33.37 51.09
C ALA A 1024 -10.76 -34.13 50.34
N PRO A 1025 -10.49 -35.35 49.83
CA PRO A 1025 -11.51 -36.17 49.20
C PRO A 1025 -12.53 -36.69 50.24
N LEU A 1026 -13.82 -36.69 49.87
CA LEU A 1026 -14.90 -37.38 50.58
C LEU A 1026 -15.02 -38.84 50.13
N ASP A 1027 -15.89 -39.62 50.78
CA ASP A 1027 -16.15 -41.02 50.43
C ASP A 1027 -16.41 -41.19 48.92
N GLY A 1028 -15.61 -42.05 48.28
CA GLY A 1028 -15.69 -42.36 46.85
C GLY A 1028 -14.72 -41.58 45.97
N ALA A 1029 -14.15 -40.47 46.45
CA ALA A 1029 -13.16 -39.67 45.73
C ALA A 1029 -11.72 -40.01 46.16
N GLN A 1030 -10.74 -39.62 45.35
CA GLN A 1030 -9.32 -39.82 45.62
C GLN A 1030 -8.54 -38.50 45.50
N SER A 1031 -7.46 -38.39 46.25
CA SER A 1031 -6.51 -37.29 46.09
C SER A 1031 -5.72 -37.50 44.80
N LEU A 1032 -5.81 -36.56 43.86
CA LEU A 1032 -5.10 -36.59 42.58
C LEU A 1032 -3.73 -35.94 42.66
N LEU A 1033 -3.63 -34.75 43.25
CA LEU A 1033 -2.37 -34.02 43.46
C LEU A 1033 -2.26 -33.52 44.90
N ASN A 1034 -1.04 -33.51 45.44
CA ASN A 1034 -0.73 -33.10 46.81
C ASN A 1034 0.49 -32.17 46.85
N ASN A 1035 0.41 -31.07 47.60
CA ASN A 1035 1.59 -30.30 47.99
C ASN A 1035 2.48 -31.15 48.91
N VAL A 1036 3.79 -31.05 48.75
CA VAL A 1036 4.77 -31.89 49.48
C VAL A 1036 5.13 -31.30 50.85
N ASP A 1037 5.30 -29.98 50.95
CA ASP A 1037 5.64 -29.30 52.20
C ASP A 1037 5.04 -27.87 52.25
N PRO A 1038 4.07 -27.60 53.14
CA PRO A 1038 3.40 -28.56 54.01
C PRO A 1038 2.50 -29.52 53.22
N GLU A 1039 2.32 -30.73 53.73
CA GLU A 1039 1.53 -31.77 53.06
C GLU A 1039 0.02 -31.46 53.10
N TYR A 1040 -0.61 -31.30 51.93
CA TYR A 1040 -2.06 -31.19 51.77
C TYR A 1040 -2.50 -31.47 50.32
N THR A 1041 -3.74 -31.91 50.12
CA THR A 1041 -4.32 -32.17 48.80
C THR A 1041 -4.68 -30.88 48.08
N THR A 1042 -4.32 -30.81 46.79
CA THR A 1042 -4.57 -29.67 45.89
C THR A 1042 -5.44 -30.01 44.69
N ALA A 1043 -5.64 -31.31 44.41
CA ALA A 1043 -6.64 -31.79 43.47
C ALA A 1043 -7.29 -33.09 43.92
N VAL A 1044 -8.58 -33.25 43.64
CA VAL A 1044 -9.37 -34.45 43.92
C VAL A 1044 -10.04 -34.91 42.64
N ILE A 1045 -10.05 -36.23 42.44
CA ILE A 1045 -10.69 -36.90 41.33
C ILE A 1045 -11.85 -37.76 41.83
N TYR A 1046 -12.95 -37.76 41.09
CA TYR A 1046 -14.14 -38.55 41.41
C TYR A 1046 -14.81 -39.08 40.13
N GLU A 1047 -15.29 -40.32 40.21
CA GLU A 1047 -16.07 -40.99 39.16
C GLU A 1047 -17.36 -41.51 39.79
N ASP A 1048 -18.49 -41.06 39.27
CA ASP A 1048 -19.79 -41.49 39.76
C ASP A 1048 -20.24 -42.80 39.13
N SER A 1049 -20.91 -43.63 39.94
CA SER A 1049 -21.52 -44.88 39.47
C SER A 1049 -22.56 -44.71 38.34
N SER A 1050 -23.13 -43.52 38.15
CA SER A 1050 -24.07 -43.18 37.08
C SER A 1050 -23.40 -42.66 35.81
N GLY A 1051 -22.07 -42.46 35.80
CA GLY A 1051 -21.29 -42.24 34.59
C GLY A 1051 -20.67 -40.86 34.39
N TYR A 1052 -20.89 -39.87 35.27
CA TYR A 1052 -20.18 -38.59 35.19
C TYR A 1052 -18.82 -38.66 35.90
N LYS A 1053 -17.88 -37.81 35.49
CA LYS A 1053 -16.54 -37.72 36.07
C LYS A 1053 -16.15 -36.28 36.37
N THR A 1054 -15.40 -36.07 37.45
CA THR A 1054 -14.99 -34.73 37.88
C THR A 1054 -13.55 -34.69 38.38
N ILE A 1055 -12.86 -33.59 38.10
CA ILE A 1055 -11.57 -33.24 38.70
C ILE A 1055 -11.70 -31.82 39.27
N GLY A 1056 -11.55 -31.67 40.59
CA GLY A 1056 -11.61 -30.37 41.27
C GLY A 1056 -10.25 -30.00 41.84
N THR A 1057 -9.78 -28.79 41.59
CA THR A 1057 -8.47 -28.30 42.04
C THR A 1057 -8.58 -26.98 42.81
N SER A 1058 -7.62 -26.75 43.71
CA SER A 1058 -7.41 -25.45 44.36
C SER A 1058 -6.24 -24.66 43.79
N HIS A 1059 -5.51 -25.22 42.82
CA HIS A 1059 -4.33 -24.63 42.19
C HIS A 1059 -4.54 -24.43 40.69
N GLU A 1060 -3.76 -23.54 40.08
CA GLU A 1060 -3.83 -23.30 38.63
C GLU A 1060 -3.14 -24.41 37.83
N LEU A 1061 -3.83 -25.01 36.85
CA LEU A 1061 -3.24 -25.91 35.86
C LEU A 1061 -2.06 -25.23 35.15
N GLY A 1062 -2.22 -23.95 34.81
CA GLY A 1062 -1.21 -23.09 34.20
C GLY A 1062 0.06 -22.97 35.04
N GLY A 1063 -0.03 -23.13 36.37
CA GLY A 1063 1.08 -23.05 37.30
C GLY A 1063 1.92 -24.33 37.42
N LEU A 1064 1.48 -25.48 36.88
CA LEU A 1064 2.23 -26.73 36.96
C LEU A 1064 3.39 -26.75 35.97
N THR A 1065 4.63 -26.69 36.44
CA THR A 1065 5.84 -26.71 35.60
C THR A 1065 6.62 -28.02 35.73
N GLY A 1066 7.28 -28.42 34.65
CA GLY A 1066 8.06 -29.65 34.52
C GLY A 1066 7.65 -30.52 33.32
N ASP A 1067 8.52 -31.46 32.96
CA ASP A 1067 8.41 -32.27 31.74
C ASP A 1067 7.21 -33.24 31.73
N GLN A 1068 6.57 -33.46 32.88
CA GLN A 1068 5.44 -34.39 33.04
C GLN A 1068 4.06 -33.73 32.82
N PHE A 1069 4.03 -32.44 32.45
CA PHE A 1069 2.77 -31.74 32.18
C PHE A 1069 1.96 -32.36 31.03
N PRO A 1070 2.55 -32.72 29.87
CA PRO A 1070 1.84 -33.45 28.81
C PRO A 1070 1.21 -34.76 29.30
N ASP A 1071 1.96 -35.56 30.07
CA ASP A 1071 1.46 -36.83 30.61
C ASP A 1071 0.26 -36.61 31.55
N TYR A 1072 0.28 -35.53 32.34
CA TYR A 1072 -0.82 -35.15 33.22
C TYR A 1072 -2.07 -34.76 32.43
N VAL A 1073 -1.93 -33.94 31.39
CA VAL A 1073 -3.06 -33.53 30.55
C VAL A 1073 -3.61 -34.72 29.76
N ASN A 1074 -2.75 -35.59 29.21
CA ASN A 1074 -3.17 -36.85 28.59
C ASN A 1074 -3.88 -37.77 29.58
N GLY A 1075 -3.43 -37.82 30.83
CA GLY A 1075 -4.10 -38.54 31.90
C GLY A 1075 -5.53 -38.03 32.16
N MET A 1076 -5.72 -36.71 32.19
CA MET A 1076 -7.05 -36.08 32.29
C MET A 1076 -7.92 -36.39 31.08
N ILE A 1077 -7.37 -36.29 29.87
CA ILE A 1077 -8.06 -36.55 28.61
C ILE A 1077 -8.55 -38.01 28.54
N ASN A 1078 -7.66 -38.95 28.87
CA ASN A 1078 -7.99 -40.38 28.94
C ASN A 1078 -8.99 -40.68 30.06
N PHE A 1079 -8.88 -40.01 31.21
CA PHE A 1079 -9.83 -40.17 32.30
C PHE A 1079 -11.23 -39.74 31.87
N PHE A 1080 -11.37 -38.63 31.14
CA PHE A 1080 -12.63 -38.19 30.54
C PHE A 1080 -13.06 -38.97 29.29
N ASN A 1081 -12.23 -39.91 28.81
CA ASN A 1081 -12.48 -40.81 27.68
C ASN A 1081 -12.70 -40.07 26.35
N PHE A 1082 -11.83 -39.12 26.09
CA PHE A 1082 -11.65 -38.49 24.78
C PHE A 1082 -10.87 -39.46 23.86
N ASP A 1083 -11.53 -40.10 22.89
CA ASP A 1083 -10.85 -41.02 21.96
C ASP A 1083 -9.92 -40.25 21.01
N ALA A 1084 -8.63 -40.16 21.34
CA ALA A 1084 -7.57 -39.75 20.41
C ALA A 1084 -7.09 -41.00 19.65
N GLN A 1085 -7.35 -41.08 18.34
CA GLN A 1085 -6.73 -42.10 17.49
C GLN A 1085 -5.30 -41.69 17.12
N ASP A 1086 -4.34 -42.55 17.46
CA ASP A 1086 -2.97 -42.73 16.92
C ASP A 1086 -2.29 -41.51 16.22
N ILE A 1087 -1.43 -40.77 16.94
CA ILE A 1087 -0.68 -39.60 16.42
C ILE A 1087 0.83 -39.88 16.34
N CYS A 1088 1.47 -39.43 15.25
CA CYS A 1088 2.91 -39.52 14.96
C CYS A 1088 3.75 -38.38 15.62
N SER A 1089 5.07 -38.52 15.68
CA SER A 1089 5.97 -37.52 16.28
C SER A 1089 6.38 -36.44 15.26
N ILE A 1090 5.63 -35.34 15.21
CA ILE A 1090 5.84 -34.20 14.31
C ILE A 1090 7.27 -33.65 14.43
N GLY A 1091 7.94 -33.47 13.29
CA GLY A 1091 9.29 -32.90 13.18
C GLY A 1091 10.45 -33.89 13.35
N ASP A 1092 10.24 -35.06 13.96
CA ASP A 1092 11.25 -36.15 14.05
C ASP A 1092 11.08 -37.12 12.87
N ILE A 1093 11.38 -36.60 11.69
CA ILE A 1093 11.05 -37.22 10.42
C ILE A 1093 11.89 -38.48 10.20
N ASN A 1094 13.14 -38.48 10.66
CA ASN A 1094 13.99 -39.65 10.56
C ASN A 1094 13.83 -40.63 11.76
N ASN A 1095 12.98 -40.28 12.73
CA ASN A 1095 12.61 -41.06 13.91
C ASN A 1095 13.83 -41.51 14.74
N ASP A 1096 14.82 -40.62 14.87
CA ASP A 1096 16.00 -40.83 15.71
C ASP A 1096 15.87 -40.19 17.10
N GLY A 1097 14.72 -39.55 17.37
CA GLY A 1097 14.40 -38.88 18.62
C GLY A 1097 14.97 -37.48 18.74
N MET A 1098 15.53 -36.89 17.66
CA MET A 1098 16.12 -35.55 17.68
C MET A 1098 15.74 -34.74 16.44
N ILE A 1099 14.94 -33.69 16.62
CA ILE A 1099 14.60 -32.74 15.54
C ILE A 1099 15.85 -31.90 15.19
N ASN A 1100 16.44 -32.15 14.04
CA ASN A 1100 17.67 -31.49 13.60
C ASN A 1100 17.76 -31.41 12.06
N ILE A 1101 18.90 -30.93 11.56
CA ILE A 1101 19.09 -30.73 10.11
C ILE A 1101 18.93 -32.03 9.29
N LEU A 1102 19.07 -33.21 9.90
CA LEU A 1102 18.83 -34.49 9.25
C LEU A 1102 17.34 -34.71 8.93
N ASP A 1103 16.42 -34.18 9.74
CA ASP A 1103 14.98 -34.21 9.48
C ASP A 1103 14.60 -33.25 8.35
N VAL A 1104 15.22 -32.07 8.31
CA VAL A 1104 15.09 -31.11 7.19
C VAL A 1104 15.52 -31.75 5.87
N VAL A 1105 16.66 -32.44 5.88
CA VAL A 1105 17.15 -33.16 4.70
C VAL A 1105 16.18 -34.27 4.30
N ARG A 1106 15.55 -34.94 5.27
CA ARG A 1106 14.60 -36.02 4.98
C ARG A 1106 13.29 -35.49 4.39
N VAL A 1107 12.68 -34.44 4.94
CA VAL A 1107 11.46 -33.85 4.37
C VAL A 1107 11.69 -33.28 2.97
N VAL A 1108 12.80 -32.57 2.74
CA VAL A 1108 13.15 -32.08 1.41
C VAL A 1108 13.35 -33.25 0.43
N SER A 1109 13.90 -34.38 0.90
CA SER A 1109 14.02 -35.57 0.06
C SER A 1109 12.66 -36.21 -0.25
N ILE A 1110 11.69 -36.13 0.65
CA ILE A 1110 10.31 -36.62 0.44
C ILE A 1110 9.57 -35.72 -0.55
N ILE A 1111 9.62 -34.40 -0.34
CA ILE A 1111 9.00 -33.39 -1.24
C ILE A 1111 9.57 -33.49 -2.67
N LEU A 1112 10.90 -33.60 -2.80
CA LEU A 1112 11.56 -33.73 -4.10
C LEU A 1112 11.48 -35.15 -4.69
N ASN A 1113 10.82 -36.08 -4.00
CA ASN A 1113 10.69 -37.49 -4.36
C ASN A 1113 12.05 -38.15 -4.70
N ASN A 1114 13.08 -37.76 -3.96
CA ASN A 1114 14.48 -38.08 -4.22
C ASN A 1114 15.07 -38.83 -3.02
N GLY A 1115 14.88 -40.15 -2.97
CA GLY A 1115 15.36 -40.98 -1.87
C GLY A 1115 14.65 -42.34 -1.79
N PRO A 1116 14.84 -43.09 -0.69
CA PRO A 1116 14.03 -44.27 -0.41
C PRO A 1116 12.57 -43.88 -0.13
N GLN A 1117 11.66 -44.75 -0.56
CA GLN A 1117 10.22 -44.59 -0.43
C GLN A 1117 9.83 -44.29 1.03
N GLU A 1118 9.06 -43.22 1.20
CA GLU A 1118 8.58 -42.68 2.46
C GLU A 1118 7.60 -43.62 3.16
N THR A 1119 7.69 -43.67 4.50
CA THR A 1119 6.75 -44.40 5.35
C THR A 1119 5.61 -43.50 5.81
N VAL A 1120 4.49 -44.10 6.21
CA VAL A 1120 3.32 -43.35 6.75
C VAL A 1120 3.69 -42.50 7.95
N GLN A 1121 4.67 -42.93 8.76
CA GLN A 1121 5.18 -42.17 9.89
C GLN A 1121 6.09 -41.01 9.46
N GLU A 1122 6.85 -41.16 8.38
CA GLU A 1122 7.65 -40.06 7.82
C GLU A 1122 6.76 -39.00 7.19
N ILE A 1123 5.72 -39.39 6.45
CA ILE A 1123 4.75 -38.44 5.86
C ILE A 1123 4.05 -37.66 6.98
N CYS A 1124 3.51 -38.38 7.97
CA CYS A 1124 2.82 -37.80 9.10
C CYS A 1124 3.75 -36.88 9.93
N ALA A 1125 5.02 -37.26 10.15
CA ALA A 1125 5.98 -36.41 10.86
C ALA A 1125 6.50 -35.22 10.03
N SER A 1126 6.36 -35.27 8.70
CA SER A 1126 6.84 -34.24 7.77
C SER A 1126 5.86 -33.09 7.58
N ASP A 1127 4.59 -33.28 7.91
CA ASP A 1127 3.52 -32.29 7.83
C ASP A 1127 3.51 -31.46 9.11
N ILE A 1128 4.33 -30.40 9.14
CA ILE A 1128 4.65 -29.64 10.35
C ILE A 1128 3.54 -28.64 10.70
N ASN A 1129 2.86 -28.11 9.68
CA ASN A 1129 1.69 -27.24 9.84
C ASN A 1129 0.37 -28.04 9.96
N GLY A 1130 0.37 -29.34 9.67
CA GLY A 1130 -0.79 -30.23 9.80
C GLY A 1130 -1.84 -30.00 8.72
N ASP A 1131 -1.46 -29.42 7.58
CA ASP A 1131 -2.38 -29.09 6.48
C ASP A 1131 -2.60 -30.25 5.49
N GLY A 1132 -1.88 -31.37 5.67
CA GLY A 1132 -1.99 -32.57 4.85
C GLY A 1132 -1.10 -32.57 3.61
N ASP A 1133 -0.44 -31.45 3.28
CA ASP A 1133 0.36 -31.25 2.07
C ASP A 1133 1.84 -30.96 2.39
N LEU A 1134 2.73 -31.92 2.08
CA LEU A 1134 4.17 -31.71 2.26
C LEU A 1134 4.75 -30.70 1.27
N ASN A 1135 5.02 -29.48 1.73
CA ASN A 1135 5.49 -28.38 0.90
C ASN A 1135 6.61 -27.55 1.57
N VAL A 1136 7.01 -26.45 0.92
CA VAL A 1136 8.14 -25.63 1.41
C VAL A 1136 7.85 -24.99 2.78
N MET A 1137 6.57 -24.80 3.13
CA MET A 1137 6.17 -24.27 4.42
C MET A 1137 6.56 -25.21 5.56
N ASP A 1138 6.40 -26.53 5.39
CA ASP A 1138 6.83 -27.53 6.37
C ASP A 1138 8.34 -27.50 6.60
N VAL A 1139 9.10 -27.27 5.53
CA VAL A 1139 10.56 -27.14 5.60
C VAL A 1139 10.94 -25.87 6.37
N VAL A 1140 10.27 -24.76 6.11
CA VAL A 1140 10.50 -23.48 6.79
C VAL A 1140 10.18 -23.61 8.28
N LEU A 1141 9.05 -24.21 8.64
CA LEU A 1141 8.63 -24.41 10.03
C LEU A 1141 9.55 -25.37 10.78
N LEU A 1142 10.00 -26.45 10.13
CA LEU A 1142 10.98 -27.36 10.71
C LEU A 1142 12.33 -26.67 10.95
N VAL A 1143 12.79 -25.88 9.99
CA VAL A 1143 14.04 -25.11 10.11
C VAL A 1143 13.92 -24.04 11.19
N GLN A 1144 12.79 -23.34 11.28
CA GLN A 1144 12.52 -22.39 12.36
C GLN A 1144 12.53 -23.08 13.74
N GLY A 1145 11.90 -24.27 13.85
CA GLY A 1145 11.92 -25.08 15.06
C GLY A 1145 13.32 -25.53 15.48
N ILE A 1146 14.23 -25.78 14.54
CA ILE A 1146 15.64 -26.11 14.82
C ILE A 1146 16.46 -24.87 15.19
N LEU A 1147 16.17 -23.73 14.56
CA LEU A 1147 16.92 -22.48 14.74
C LEU A 1147 16.51 -21.71 16.00
N GLN A 1148 15.36 -22.04 16.61
CA GLN A 1148 14.93 -21.51 17.90
C GLN A 1148 14.99 -22.59 19.00
N PRO A 1149 16.17 -22.96 19.51
CA PRO A 1149 16.24 -23.83 20.67
C PRO A 1149 15.89 -23.03 21.94
N ASN A 1150 14.67 -23.23 22.43
CA ASN A 1150 14.11 -22.78 23.71
C ASN A 1150 13.90 -21.27 23.90
N GLN A 1151 12.65 -20.82 23.78
CA GLN A 1151 12.04 -19.91 24.75
C GLN A 1151 10.90 -20.64 25.47
#